data_AF-A0A9W7C9Z5-F1
#
_entry.id   AF-A0A9W7C9Z5-F1
#
_cell.length_a   1.000
_cell.length_b   1.000
_cell.length_c   1.000
_cell.angle_alpha   90.00
_cell.angle_beta   90.00
_cell.angle_gamma   90.00
#
_symmetry.space_group_name_H-M   'P 1'
#
loop_
_entity.id
_entity.type
_entity.pdbx_description
1 polymer ?
#
loop_
_entity_poly.entity_id
_entity_poly.type
_entity_poly.pdbx_seq_one_letter_code
_entity_poly.pdbx_strand_id
1 'polypeptide(L)'
;MGFLSRDDPAPPPTPGLPWEVELKREDGQKYVIYSTVTCIVLMVLFRFAALLVLRLTNSSKTGTAPRLSTKLVSVIFNTIAFSGGLKGFFYPDPNVASDLYGYSPHSQFHFSISAGYFLWAAFVSILYRGSRVAIMYYLVAFMACYFALNPFMHQIGNMYLLGQGSTLVLDLYGCGMLLRGKKSKTNLILKFFHPIVFFVTRIYITVPASYTFMVELFTLLNSSTSHNPQVVCFYIFANYTFNVLNVYYFISLLIGMRTPDNIGVNSVTMGKKGRALMKVKWFAFNLNWFDVGFTLSFGDVQTTKLKIDNSSYTKATPGLTVPLVVMAVAINMANTVENMENPVQSSLVVSAVTFWICKFISWINSRSLQIDGTFVVPKKAPHNPNELPFDHIPPVKRLVSEVKLNYFCVPTLKNGGDENLFQTLIKKTPLPKGRDAFTSVHVIMPPAAIKSAAAEKTVAMITVGNNLRENPKELHVHRLSEKFTSSAPMDEYATVFSVASDLILLKADRASLVIFVGYEDSNHDFYAAMIGMLPFRGVSMALITQRQRYGDLLTYTSPSKVFNIEGVNAARMGMFPIKAVFGVLPDKTADATIKPWIPVDIKPYINNVDQVHHPTINLPFKVGALTLPMLTHNGSYADSIESLRDLCDTHYNKKYFPIVSCGETCDALGYGTDILEALQPGYYFNHKSGETYKCWENYGTKELFDQISKARAKGLPVVIIAVGGGVNGNCIGLVAGLTNSRLIEVPTTPMHYNDATTSAKKAFSLVKSNKILSKNILGCFYIPELVFCISETFLTLSTANAHATVGESCKTMNMLGRVDSKQGAQDYFNIEGACEFASDYTKIVQTVGGFDSLVNFIEDPQTRKLKADICAVGYAIREDRSNTTLAKKRDQLLKEFRERYYALGPEKTNAIKAFLSTVNKEIVSAKAMFLAYSDPFEKYRALLFEYAHTLGHGVEAYANLCYTRALERGVEVPEAAIRLHGQCVGMAVQWAGQMSFDLGELKGDGFALHQCFVYLFNRHGGFDFGPLRKLFDSLGVTKEEFCEGVLAVVRRDNKRGYCKCDDTKSVDQLVTGRPGKMMRSTDKNAELRYLVEVEEEWQERVLGMAYDGAFDKVADLDTKGKLVFVNRKELAKGKKSLTSSSDDVGEFLHEAISAVYGV
;
A
#
# COMPACT_ATOMS: atom_id res chain seq x y z
N MET A 1 -13.78 55.00 -30.14
CA MET A 1 -14.98 55.75 -29.68
C MET A 1 -14.52 57.11 -29.20
N GLY A 2 -14.88 58.15 -29.95
CA GLY A 2 -14.53 59.53 -29.60
C GLY A 2 -15.36 60.02 -28.43
N PHE A 3 -14.91 59.74 -27.21
CA PHE A 3 -15.55 60.27 -26.00
C PHE A 3 -14.71 61.27 -25.20
N LEU A 4 -13.50 61.61 -25.65
CA LEU A 4 -12.76 62.77 -25.14
C LEU A 4 -11.98 63.40 -26.30
N SER A 5 -12.57 64.41 -26.93
CA SER A 5 -11.77 65.35 -27.72
C SER A 5 -10.89 66.15 -26.76
N ARG A 6 -9.60 66.31 -27.04
CA ARG A 6 -8.66 67.07 -26.20
C ARG A 6 -8.96 68.59 -26.17
N ASP A 7 -9.98 69.03 -26.89
CA ASP A 7 -10.34 70.44 -27.08
C ASP A 7 -11.59 70.88 -26.30
N ASP A 8 -12.16 70.00 -25.45
CA ASP A 8 -13.27 70.38 -24.56
C ASP A 8 -12.79 71.20 -23.35
N PRO A 9 -13.52 72.25 -22.93
CA PRO A 9 -13.15 73.11 -21.82
C PRO A 9 -12.98 72.31 -20.52
N ALA A 10 -11.95 72.66 -19.74
CA ALA A 10 -11.52 71.95 -18.54
C ALA A 10 -12.72 71.53 -17.67
N PRO A 11 -12.90 70.22 -17.40
CA PRO A 11 -13.99 69.76 -16.56
C PRO A 11 -13.87 70.39 -15.16
N PRO A 12 -15.00 70.61 -14.46
CA PRO A 12 -14.98 71.14 -13.09
C PRO A 12 -14.10 70.26 -12.18
N PRO A 13 -13.49 70.83 -11.11
CA PRO A 13 -12.56 70.11 -10.25
C PRO A 13 -13.18 68.80 -9.78
N THR A 14 -12.47 67.71 -10.06
CA THR A 14 -12.97 66.36 -9.83
C THR A 14 -13.24 66.16 -8.34
N PRO A 15 -14.47 65.82 -7.92
CA PRO A 15 -14.72 65.51 -6.52
C PRO A 15 -13.81 64.33 -6.11
N GLY A 16 -13.07 64.49 -5.01
CA GLY A 16 -12.31 63.40 -4.42
C GLY A 16 -13.24 62.24 -4.05
N LEU A 17 -12.84 61.00 -4.30
CA LEU A 17 -13.60 59.88 -3.74
C LEU A 17 -13.50 59.94 -2.21
N PRO A 18 -14.54 59.57 -1.44
CA PRO A 18 -14.57 59.78 0.02
C PRO A 18 -13.43 59.12 0.81
N TRP A 19 -12.76 58.12 0.22
CA TRP A 19 -11.67 57.34 0.80
C TRP A 19 -10.31 57.64 0.18
N GLU A 20 -10.24 58.57 -0.76
CA GLU A 20 -9.03 58.91 -1.49
C GLU A 20 -8.18 59.88 -0.69
N VAL A 21 -6.88 59.59 -0.60
CA VAL A 21 -5.90 60.44 0.07
C VAL A 21 -4.84 60.83 -0.94
N GLU A 22 -4.43 62.10 -0.94
CA GLU A 22 -3.30 62.55 -1.74
C GLU A 22 -2.03 61.88 -1.22
N LEU A 23 -1.48 60.99 -2.05
CA LEU A 23 -0.20 60.37 -1.79
C LEU A 23 0.90 61.13 -2.50
N LYS A 24 2.06 61.23 -1.84
CA LYS A 24 3.30 61.61 -2.51
C LYS A 24 3.90 60.39 -3.20
N ARG A 25 4.76 60.63 -4.20
CA ARG A 25 5.43 59.56 -4.95
C ARG A 25 6.19 58.60 -4.04
N GLU A 26 6.93 59.14 -3.08
CA GLU A 26 7.76 58.40 -2.12
C GLU A 26 6.95 57.47 -1.19
N ASP A 27 5.68 57.80 -0.93
CA ASP A 27 4.84 57.03 -0.02
C ASP A 27 4.19 55.81 -0.68
N GLY A 28 4.20 55.72 -2.01
CA GLY A 28 3.46 54.69 -2.75
C GLY A 28 3.79 53.27 -2.29
N GLN A 29 5.08 52.96 -2.11
CA GLN A 29 5.53 51.64 -1.68
C GLN A 29 5.05 51.29 -0.26
N LYS A 30 5.05 52.26 0.67
CA LYS A 30 4.53 52.08 2.04
C LYS A 30 3.05 51.71 2.00
N TYR A 31 2.28 52.33 1.11
CA TYR A 31 0.85 52.05 0.95
C TYR A 31 0.54 50.70 0.27
N VAL A 32 1.46 50.14 -0.53
CA VAL A 32 1.36 48.74 -1.00
C VAL A 32 1.37 47.76 0.17
N ILE A 33 2.24 48.00 1.14
CA ILE A 33 2.37 47.16 2.33
C ILE A 33 1.16 47.33 3.23
N TYR A 34 0.73 48.57 3.49
CA TYR A 34 -0.48 48.84 4.25
C TYR A 34 -1.71 48.20 3.60
N SER A 35 -1.84 48.25 2.28
CA SER A 35 -2.92 47.57 1.56
C SER A 35 -2.86 46.05 1.73
N THR A 36 -1.67 45.44 1.60
CA THR A 36 -1.47 43.99 1.76
C THR A 36 -1.82 43.54 3.19
N VAL A 37 -1.34 44.27 4.20
CA VAL A 37 -1.62 44.00 5.62
C VAL A 37 -3.10 44.20 5.93
N THR A 38 -3.71 45.27 5.42
CA THR A 38 -5.14 45.53 5.57
C THR A 38 -5.99 44.41 4.96
N CYS A 39 -5.65 43.89 3.77
CA CYS A 39 -6.31 42.73 3.17
C CYS A 39 -6.32 41.51 4.11
N ILE A 40 -5.20 41.27 4.79
CA ILE A 40 -5.03 40.16 5.72
C ILE A 40 -5.84 40.37 6.98
N VAL A 41 -5.76 41.55 7.59
CA VAL A 41 -6.49 41.90 8.80
C VAL A 41 -7.99 41.76 8.53
N LEU A 42 -8.48 42.33 7.42
CA LEU A 42 -9.88 42.21 7.01
C LEU A 42 -10.27 40.75 6.73
N MET A 43 -9.39 39.94 6.13
CA MET A 43 -9.66 38.52 5.90
C MET A 43 -9.89 37.77 7.22
N VAL A 44 -9.12 38.09 8.26
CA VAL A 44 -9.27 37.50 9.61
C VAL A 44 -10.56 38.00 10.27
N LEU A 45 -10.81 39.32 10.25
CA LEU A 45 -12.00 39.93 10.85
C LEU A 45 -13.29 39.41 10.20
N PHE A 46 -13.36 39.40 8.87
CA PHE A 46 -14.52 38.87 8.15
C PHE A 46 -14.71 37.38 8.35
N ARG A 47 -13.64 36.64 8.63
CA ARG A 47 -13.77 35.22 8.98
C ARG A 47 -14.45 35.04 10.33
N PHE A 48 -14.06 35.80 11.34
CA PHE A 48 -14.73 35.79 12.65
C PHE A 48 -16.19 36.22 12.52
N ALA A 49 -16.46 37.31 11.80
CA ALA A 49 -17.82 37.78 11.54
C ALA A 49 -18.66 36.73 10.78
N ALA A 50 -18.10 36.09 9.75
CA ALA A 50 -18.76 35.04 8.99
C ALA A 50 -19.08 33.81 9.86
N LEU A 51 -18.16 33.39 10.73
CA LEU A 51 -18.40 32.27 11.66
C LEU A 51 -19.49 32.62 12.68
N LEU A 52 -19.52 33.85 13.19
CA LEU A 52 -20.54 34.32 14.10
C LEU A 52 -21.92 34.33 13.43
N VAL A 53 -22.04 34.92 12.24
CA VAL A 53 -23.30 34.98 11.47
C VAL A 53 -23.78 33.58 11.08
N LEU A 54 -22.90 32.68 10.64
CA LEU A 54 -23.26 31.32 10.24
C LEU A 54 -23.67 30.44 11.44
N ARG A 55 -23.13 30.71 12.64
CA ARG A 55 -23.55 30.05 13.90
C ARG A 55 -24.90 30.57 14.38
N LEU A 56 -25.12 31.89 14.37
CA LEU A 56 -26.38 32.51 14.80
C LEU A 56 -27.56 32.14 13.87
N THR A 57 -27.29 31.82 12.61
CA THR A 57 -28.31 31.42 11.63
C THR A 57 -28.54 29.89 11.56
N ASN A 58 -28.00 29.12 12.50
CA ASN A 58 -28.15 27.65 12.63
C ASN A 58 -27.87 26.87 11.32
N SER A 59 -26.96 27.39 10.48
CA SER A 59 -26.65 26.82 9.18
C SER A 59 -25.54 25.77 9.31
N SER A 60 -25.77 24.55 8.81
CA SER A 60 -24.80 23.43 8.77
C SER A 60 -23.56 23.68 7.89
N LYS A 61 -23.35 24.93 7.44
CA LYS A 61 -22.34 25.36 6.46
C LYS A 61 -21.18 26.17 7.07
N THR A 62 -20.85 26.03 8.34
CA THR A 62 -19.74 26.77 8.99
C THR A 62 -18.38 26.63 8.27
N GLY A 63 -18.15 25.52 7.55
CA GLY A 63 -16.97 25.29 6.71
C GLY A 63 -16.81 26.23 5.49
N THR A 64 -17.81 27.06 5.16
CA THR A 64 -17.71 28.03 4.05
C THR A 64 -17.14 29.39 4.47
N ALA A 65 -16.96 29.65 5.77
CA ALA A 65 -16.50 30.94 6.29
C ALA A 65 -15.16 31.43 5.70
N PRO A 66 -14.12 30.59 5.46
CA PRO A 66 -12.87 31.06 4.85
C PRO A 66 -13.04 31.52 3.41
N ARG A 67 -13.86 30.81 2.62
CA ARG A 67 -14.14 31.21 1.22
C ARG A 67 -14.97 32.50 1.17
N LEU A 68 -15.89 32.67 2.12
CA LEU A 68 -16.69 33.88 2.23
C LEU A 68 -15.83 35.09 2.62
N SER A 69 -14.90 34.93 3.58
CA SER A 69 -14.03 36.04 4.01
C SER A 69 -13.08 36.50 2.91
N THR A 70 -12.48 35.57 2.15
CA THR A 70 -11.65 35.93 0.98
C THR A 70 -12.43 36.71 -0.07
N LYS A 71 -13.67 36.30 -0.37
CA LYS A 71 -14.51 37.03 -1.34
C LYS A 71 -14.92 38.41 -0.83
N LEU A 72 -15.22 38.57 0.45
CA LEU A 72 -15.55 39.87 1.05
C LEU A 72 -14.38 40.86 0.97
N VAL A 73 -13.14 40.42 1.26
CA VAL A 73 -11.95 41.25 1.06
C VAL A 73 -11.81 41.63 -0.42
N SER A 74 -11.94 40.66 -1.32
CA SER A 74 -11.84 40.91 -2.76
C SER A 74 -12.90 41.89 -3.27
N VAL A 75 -14.14 41.83 -2.77
CA VAL A 75 -15.20 42.81 -3.08
C VAL A 75 -14.78 44.24 -2.73
N ILE A 76 -14.19 44.46 -1.55
CA ILE A 76 -13.78 45.80 -1.11
C ILE A 76 -12.69 46.37 -2.01
N PHE A 77 -11.61 45.62 -2.21
CA PHE A 77 -10.46 46.13 -2.97
C PHE A 77 -10.73 46.20 -4.48
N ASN A 78 -11.54 45.29 -5.04
CA ASN A 78 -12.03 45.44 -6.41
C ASN A 78 -12.95 46.66 -6.57
N THR A 79 -13.71 47.04 -5.54
CA THR A 79 -14.54 48.27 -5.58
C THR A 79 -13.65 49.51 -5.62
N ILE A 80 -12.60 49.57 -4.81
CA ILE A 80 -11.63 50.67 -4.82
C ILE A 80 -10.92 50.75 -6.19
N ALA A 81 -10.39 49.64 -6.68
CA ALA A 81 -9.74 49.59 -7.99
C ALA A 81 -10.69 50.01 -9.13
N PHE A 82 -11.92 49.48 -9.15
CA PHE A 82 -12.93 49.83 -10.14
C PHE A 82 -13.33 51.32 -10.10
N SER A 83 -13.45 51.89 -8.90
CA SER A 83 -13.77 53.31 -8.72
C SER A 83 -12.67 54.24 -9.23
N GLY A 84 -11.39 53.87 -9.02
CA GLY A 84 -10.26 54.57 -9.62
C GLY A 84 -10.25 54.49 -11.13
N GLY A 85 -10.57 53.31 -11.69
CA GLY A 85 -10.72 53.15 -13.13
C GLY A 85 -11.86 53.99 -13.73
N LEU A 86 -13.00 54.08 -13.05
CA LEU A 86 -14.13 54.93 -13.48
C LEU A 86 -13.75 56.41 -13.46
N LYS A 87 -13.11 56.86 -12.38
CA LYS A 87 -12.66 58.25 -12.26
C LYS A 87 -11.62 58.59 -13.32
N GLY A 88 -10.61 57.73 -13.53
CA GLY A 88 -9.62 57.92 -14.60
C GLY A 88 -10.22 57.90 -16.02
N PHE A 89 -11.35 57.22 -16.23
CA PHE A 89 -12.03 57.18 -17.52
C PHE A 89 -12.91 58.41 -17.78
N PHE A 90 -13.69 58.87 -16.79
CA PHE A 90 -14.61 60.00 -16.95
C PHE A 90 -13.97 61.37 -16.65
N TYR A 91 -12.92 61.39 -15.83
CA TYR A 91 -12.27 62.60 -15.34
C TYR A 91 -10.74 62.46 -15.38
N PRO A 92 -10.13 62.42 -16.59
CA PRO A 92 -8.68 62.39 -16.73
C PRO A 92 -8.03 63.62 -16.07
N ASP A 93 -6.89 63.42 -15.43
CA ASP A 93 -6.17 64.48 -14.71
C ASP A 93 -5.47 65.42 -15.70
N PRO A 94 -5.84 66.71 -15.77
CA PRO A 94 -5.27 67.64 -16.74
C PRO A 94 -3.78 67.93 -16.49
N ASN A 95 -3.24 67.57 -15.31
CA ASN A 95 -1.83 67.78 -14.97
C ASN A 95 -0.88 66.70 -15.54
N VAL A 96 -1.41 65.67 -16.20
CA VAL A 96 -0.63 64.63 -16.86
C VAL A 96 -0.54 64.96 -18.36
N ALA A 97 0.60 65.53 -18.79
CA ALA A 97 0.77 66.07 -20.15
C ALA A 97 1.03 65.00 -21.23
N SER A 98 1.40 63.77 -20.85
CA SER A 98 1.60 62.65 -21.79
C SER A 98 0.99 61.37 -21.25
N ASP A 99 0.42 60.55 -22.15
CA ASP A 99 -0.29 59.32 -21.78
C ASP A 99 0.64 58.28 -21.10
N LEU A 100 1.95 58.37 -21.35
CA LEU A 100 2.98 57.48 -20.80
C LEU A 100 3.71 58.02 -19.56
N TYR A 101 4.02 59.31 -19.49
CA TYR A 101 4.77 59.90 -18.37
C TYR A 101 4.00 61.08 -17.76
N GLY A 102 3.73 60.96 -16.47
CA GLY A 102 3.19 62.06 -15.67
C GLY A 102 2.65 61.58 -14.34
N TYR A 103 2.62 62.50 -13.39
CA TYR A 103 2.24 62.21 -12.03
C TYR A 103 0.81 62.67 -11.77
N SER A 104 0.06 61.79 -11.13
CA SER A 104 -1.29 62.09 -10.66
C SER A 104 -1.42 61.49 -9.26
N PRO A 105 -1.64 62.32 -8.22
CA PRO A 105 -1.82 61.85 -6.84
C PRO A 105 -2.95 60.82 -6.72
N HIS A 106 -4.02 61.01 -7.49
CA HIS A 106 -5.15 60.09 -7.59
C HIS A 106 -4.71 58.69 -8.07
N SER A 107 -3.96 58.66 -9.16
CA SER A 107 -3.49 57.43 -9.78
C SER A 107 -2.47 56.73 -8.89
N GLN A 108 -1.59 57.50 -8.25
CA GLN A 108 -0.63 57.00 -7.27
C GLN A 108 -1.33 56.23 -6.14
N PHE A 109 -2.45 56.77 -5.63
CA PHE A 109 -3.25 56.11 -4.60
C PHE A 109 -3.84 54.79 -5.08
N HIS A 110 -4.51 54.78 -6.22
CA HIS A 110 -5.18 53.58 -6.72
C HIS A 110 -4.19 52.47 -7.09
N PHE A 111 -3.03 52.78 -7.66
CA PHE A 111 -1.99 51.79 -7.91
C PHE A 111 -1.37 51.24 -6.63
N SER A 112 -1.11 52.09 -5.63
CA SER A 112 -0.56 51.65 -4.34
C SER A 112 -1.48 50.65 -3.65
N ILE A 113 -2.78 50.97 -3.58
CA ILE A 113 -3.77 50.08 -2.97
C ILE A 113 -3.97 48.81 -3.82
N SER A 114 -4.08 48.93 -5.14
CA SER A 114 -4.32 47.79 -6.03
C SER A 114 -3.14 46.82 -6.08
N ALA A 115 -1.89 47.32 -6.05
CA ALA A 115 -0.70 46.48 -6.00
C ALA A 115 -0.70 45.60 -4.73
N GLY A 116 -0.95 46.18 -3.56
CA GLY A 116 -1.00 45.40 -2.32
C GLY A 116 -2.11 44.34 -2.32
N TYR A 117 -3.27 44.68 -2.90
CA TYR A 117 -4.36 43.74 -3.09
C TYR A 117 -4.01 42.60 -4.06
N PHE A 118 -3.39 42.89 -5.21
CA PHE A 118 -3.02 41.86 -6.18
C PHE A 118 -1.93 40.94 -5.65
N LEU A 119 -0.99 41.47 -4.87
CA LEU A 119 0.00 40.67 -4.16
C LEU A 119 -0.69 39.71 -3.17
N TRP A 120 -1.61 40.23 -2.35
CA TRP A 120 -2.43 39.40 -1.47
C TRP A 120 -3.23 38.35 -2.24
N ALA A 121 -3.87 38.71 -3.35
CA ALA A 121 -4.67 37.80 -4.16
C ALA A 121 -3.83 36.70 -4.83
N ALA A 122 -2.61 37.01 -5.25
CA ALA A 122 -1.65 36.03 -5.77
C ALA A 122 -1.26 35.02 -4.68
N PHE A 123 -0.89 35.50 -3.48
CA PHE A 123 -0.55 34.64 -2.35
C PHE A 123 -1.72 33.78 -1.90
N VAL A 124 -2.91 34.36 -1.76
CA VAL A 124 -4.14 33.62 -1.43
C VAL A 124 -4.44 32.58 -2.51
N SER A 125 -4.25 32.90 -3.79
CA SER A 125 -4.42 31.94 -4.89
C SER A 125 -3.39 30.80 -4.82
N ILE A 126 -2.14 31.06 -4.45
CA ILE A 126 -1.13 30.02 -4.22
C ILE A 126 -1.53 29.14 -3.02
N LEU A 127 -1.92 29.75 -1.90
CA LEU A 127 -2.29 29.08 -0.65
C LEU A 127 -3.52 28.17 -0.82
N TYR A 128 -4.52 28.60 -1.58
CA TYR A 128 -5.76 27.83 -1.81
C TYR A 128 -5.75 27.03 -3.13
N ARG A 129 -4.58 26.83 -3.76
CA ARG A 129 -4.41 26.08 -5.03
C ARG A 129 -5.34 26.57 -6.16
N GLY A 130 -5.36 27.88 -6.36
CA GLY A 130 -5.99 28.53 -7.52
C GLY A 130 -5.34 28.11 -8.84
N SER A 131 -6.02 28.36 -9.95
CA SER A 131 -5.50 27.99 -11.28
C SER A 131 -4.17 28.71 -11.57
N ARG A 132 -3.23 28.04 -12.25
CA ARG A 132 -1.93 28.64 -12.66
C ARG A 132 -2.13 29.96 -13.42
N VAL A 133 -3.19 30.05 -14.23
CA VAL A 133 -3.58 31.25 -14.98
C VAL A 133 -4.00 32.41 -14.07
N ALA A 134 -4.70 32.12 -12.96
CA ALA A 134 -5.09 33.15 -12.00
C ALA A 134 -3.89 33.68 -11.19
N ILE A 135 -2.99 32.79 -10.79
CA ILE A 135 -1.74 33.18 -10.10
C ILE A 135 -0.90 34.08 -11.02
N MET A 136 -0.73 33.69 -12.29
CA MET A 136 -0.05 34.50 -13.29
C MET A 136 -0.72 35.86 -13.49
N TYR A 137 -2.05 35.90 -13.62
CA TYR A 137 -2.80 37.15 -13.76
C TYR A 137 -2.56 38.12 -12.59
N TYR A 138 -2.66 37.64 -11.34
CA TYR A 138 -2.48 38.49 -10.16
C TYR A 138 -1.02 38.94 -9.97
N LEU A 139 -0.03 38.10 -10.28
CA LEU A 139 1.38 38.49 -10.22
C LEU A 139 1.74 39.53 -11.28
N VAL A 140 1.27 39.36 -12.53
CA VAL A 140 1.49 40.36 -13.58
C VAL A 140 0.78 41.67 -13.25
N ALA A 141 -0.45 41.62 -12.70
CA ALA A 141 -1.18 42.81 -12.26
C ALA A 141 -0.50 43.52 -11.09
N PHE A 142 0.02 42.77 -10.12
CA PHE A 142 0.82 43.34 -9.03
C PHE A 142 2.05 44.09 -9.57
N MET A 143 2.84 43.44 -10.42
CA MET A 143 4.07 44.03 -10.97
C MET A 143 3.76 45.27 -11.82
N ALA A 144 2.68 45.24 -12.61
CA ALA A 144 2.24 46.40 -13.39
C ALA A 144 1.83 47.57 -12.50
N CYS A 145 1.03 47.36 -11.45
CA CYS A 145 0.67 48.43 -10.52
C CYS A 145 1.87 48.92 -9.69
N TYR A 146 2.78 48.03 -9.31
CA TYR A 146 3.96 48.38 -8.52
C TYR A 146 4.96 49.22 -9.33
N PHE A 147 5.21 48.88 -10.59
CA PHE A 147 6.08 49.69 -11.45
C PHE A 147 5.44 51.02 -11.84
N ALA A 148 4.11 51.09 -11.91
CA ALA A 148 3.39 52.34 -12.13
C ALA A 148 3.50 53.33 -10.96
N LEU A 149 4.03 52.93 -9.79
CA LEU A 149 4.29 53.88 -8.68
C LEU A 149 5.41 54.88 -8.99
N ASN A 150 6.24 54.57 -9.98
CA ASN A 150 7.05 55.57 -10.67
C ASN A 150 6.17 56.11 -11.79
N PRO A 151 5.98 57.45 -11.92
CA PRO A 151 4.93 58.13 -12.71
C PRO A 151 4.96 57.85 -14.22
N PHE A 152 4.75 56.59 -14.52
CA PHE A 152 4.70 55.95 -15.81
C PHE A 152 3.31 55.35 -15.85
N MET A 153 2.57 55.66 -16.91
CA MET A 153 1.27 55.08 -17.18
C MET A 153 0.14 55.50 -16.25
N HIS A 154 0.27 56.61 -15.52
CA HIS A 154 -0.75 57.01 -14.57
C HIS A 154 -2.14 57.24 -15.19
N GLN A 155 -2.18 57.84 -16.37
CA GLN A 155 -3.43 58.19 -17.04
C GLN A 155 -4.11 56.97 -17.67
N ILE A 156 -3.42 56.27 -18.58
CA ILE A 156 -4.00 55.13 -19.31
C ILE A 156 -3.97 53.83 -18.50
N GLY A 157 -3.08 53.68 -17.52
CA GLY A 157 -3.01 52.51 -16.63
C GLY A 157 -4.23 52.37 -15.71
N ASN A 158 -4.84 53.48 -15.27
CA ASN A 158 -6.05 53.43 -14.44
C ASN A 158 -7.22 52.80 -15.21
N MET A 159 -7.29 52.95 -16.52
CA MET A 159 -8.35 52.33 -17.34
C MET A 159 -8.30 50.79 -17.27
N TYR A 160 -7.14 50.18 -17.00
CA TYR A 160 -7.06 48.73 -16.81
C TYR A 160 -7.70 48.26 -15.51
N LEU A 161 -7.81 49.14 -14.50
CA LEU A 161 -8.50 48.82 -13.25
C LEU A 161 -10.03 48.72 -13.42
N LEU A 162 -10.60 49.29 -14.50
CA LEU A 162 -12.01 49.07 -14.87
C LEU A 162 -12.33 47.58 -15.05
N GLY A 163 -11.36 46.78 -15.49
CA GLY A 163 -11.52 45.34 -15.64
C GLY A 163 -11.88 44.62 -14.33
N GLN A 164 -11.59 45.21 -13.17
CA GLN A 164 -12.00 44.66 -11.87
C GLN A 164 -13.50 44.73 -11.62
N GLY A 165 -14.26 45.55 -12.35
CA GLY A 165 -15.73 45.58 -12.26
C GLY A 165 -16.36 44.22 -12.57
N SER A 166 -15.81 43.48 -13.53
CA SER A 166 -16.26 42.11 -13.82
C SER A 166 -15.93 41.12 -12.68
N THR A 167 -14.74 41.22 -12.09
CA THR A 167 -14.31 40.42 -10.92
C THR A 167 -15.19 40.73 -9.71
N LEU A 168 -15.56 41.99 -9.50
CA LEU A 168 -16.45 42.44 -8.44
C LEU A 168 -17.84 41.77 -8.54
N VAL A 169 -18.45 41.76 -9.72
CA VAL A 169 -19.74 41.09 -9.94
C VAL A 169 -19.63 39.57 -9.66
N LEU A 170 -18.51 38.97 -10.06
CA LEU A 170 -18.23 37.54 -9.80
C LEU A 170 -18.08 37.23 -8.31
N ASP A 171 -17.40 38.08 -7.54
CA ASP A 171 -17.23 37.86 -6.11
C ASP A 171 -18.51 38.15 -5.32
N LEU A 172 -19.30 39.13 -5.72
CA LEU A 172 -20.65 39.36 -5.19
C LEU A 172 -21.56 38.14 -5.42
N TYR A 173 -21.53 37.57 -6.64
CA TYR A 173 -22.24 36.32 -6.94
C TYR A 173 -21.76 35.17 -6.04
N GLY A 174 -20.45 35.04 -5.85
CA GLY A 174 -19.85 34.04 -4.96
C GLY A 174 -20.29 34.20 -3.50
N CYS A 175 -20.30 35.42 -2.96
CA CYS A 175 -20.81 35.70 -1.62
C CYS A 175 -22.30 35.32 -1.49
N GLY A 176 -23.11 35.75 -2.47
CA GLY A 176 -24.54 35.44 -2.49
C GLY A 176 -24.82 33.93 -2.61
N MET A 177 -24.02 33.18 -3.38
CA MET A 177 -24.14 31.71 -3.44
C MET A 177 -23.85 31.05 -2.08
N LEU A 178 -22.81 31.51 -1.39
CA LEU A 178 -22.40 30.94 -0.10
C LEU A 178 -23.42 31.25 1.00
N LEU A 179 -24.03 32.45 0.99
CA LEU A 179 -24.98 32.89 2.01
C LEU A 179 -26.43 32.45 1.73
N ARG A 180 -26.91 32.55 0.49
CA ARG A 180 -28.34 32.41 0.13
C ARG A 180 -28.63 31.32 -0.91
N GLY A 181 -27.61 30.63 -1.42
CA GLY A 181 -27.76 29.55 -2.41
C GLY A 181 -28.06 30.02 -3.83
N LYS A 182 -27.96 29.10 -4.81
CA LYS A 182 -27.99 29.42 -6.25
C LYS A 182 -29.29 30.03 -6.78
N LYS A 183 -30.43 29.78 -6.12
CA LYS A 183 -31.78 30.16 -6.61
C LYS A 183 -32.29 31.51 -6.10
N SER A 184 -31.47 32.31 -5.40
CA SER A 184 -31.92 33.63 -4.93
C SER A 184 -32.13 34.59 -6.10
N LYS A 185 -33.16 35.47 -6.01
CA LYS A 185 -33.43 36.49 -7.05
C LYS A 185 -32.19 37.33 -7.37
N THR A 186 -31.42 37.71 -6.34
CA THR A 186 -30.16 38.46 -6.47
C THR A 186 -29.09 37.69 -7.24
N ASN A 187 -28.90 36.39 -6.95
CA ASN A 187 -27.89 35.58 -7.62
C ASN A 187 -28.26 35.29 -9.08
N LEU A 188 -29.55 35.16 -9.37
CA LEU A 188 -30.04 35.00 -10.74
C LEU A 188 -29.73 36.25 -11.58
N ILE A 189 -29.97 37.45 -11.03
CA ILE A 189 -29.63 38.73 -11.69
C ILE A 189 -28.11 38.85 -11.91
N LEU A 190 -27.30 38.62 -10.87
CA LEU A 190 -25.84 38.70 -10.97
C LEU A 190 -25.24 37.72 -12.00
N LYS A 191 -25.86 36.54 -12.17
CA LYS A 191 -25.44 35.54 -13.17
C LYS A 191 -25.60 36.04 -14.61
N PHE A 192 -26.65 36.78 -14.91
CA PHE A 192 -26.88 37.39 -16.24
C PHE A 192 -26.10 38.70 -16.42
N PHE A 193 -25.88 39.44 -15.33
CA PHE A 193 -25.19 40.73 -15.38
C PHE A 193 -23.67 40.59 -15.59
N HIS A 194 -23.04 39.53 -15.06
CA HIS A 194 -21.59 39.33 -15.16
C HIS A 194 -21.03 39.34 -16.59
N PRO A 195 -21.57 38.58 -17.57
CA PRO A 195 -21.05 38.63 -18.95
C PRO A 195 -21.16 40.01 -19.61
N ILE A 196 -22.21 40.78 -19.29
CA ILE A 196 -22.42 42.14 -19.82
C ILE A 196 -21.33 43.07 -19.27
N VAL A 197 -21.11 43.07 -17.95
CA VAL A 197 -20.06 43.88 -17.32
C VAL A 197 -18.68 43.45 -17.80
N PHE A 198 -18.42 42.15 -17.95
CA PHE A 198 -17.17 41.62 -18.50
C PHE A 198 -16.91 42.16 -19.91
N PHE A 199 -17.90 42.10 -20.80
CA PHE A 199 -17.78 42.62 -22.16
C PHE A 199 -17.49 44.13 -22.16
N VAL A 200 -18.31 44.92 -21.47
CA VAL A 200 -18.18 46.39 -21.47
C VAL A 200 -16.81 46.81 -20.92
N THR A 201 -16.45 46.32 -19.74
CA THR A 201 -15.22 46.76 -19.07
C THR A 201 -13.97 46.20 -19.74
N ARG A 202 -13.87 44.89 -19.94
CA ARG A 202 -12.61 44.25 -20.37
C ARG A 202 -12.44 44.15 -21.88
N ILE A 203 -13.52 44.09 -22.66
CA ILE A 203 -13.44 43.93 -24.12
C ILE A 203 -13.70 45.25 -24.84
N TYR A 204 -14.80 45.93 -24.52
CA TYR A 204 -15.21 47.11 -25.26
C TYR A 204 -14.39 48.36 -24.89
N ILE A 205 -13.99 48.50 -23.63
CA ILE A 205 -13.19 49.64 -23.15
C ILE A 205 -11.70 49.29 -23.10
N THR A 206 -11.30 48.27 -22.34
CA THR A 206 -9.87 48.00 -22.09
C THR A 206 -9.10 47.49 -23.32
N VAL A 207 -9.68 46.68 -24.21
CA VAL A 207 -8.93 46.18 -25.41
C VAL A 207 -8.66 47.29 -26.43
N PRO A 208 -9.60 48.21 -26.74
CA PRO A 208 -9.26 49.35 -27.59
C PRO A 208 -8.25 50.30 -26.96
N ALA A 209 -8.39 50.61 -25.66
CA ALA A 209 -7.41 51.43 -24.94
C ALA A 209 -6.02 50.77 -24.93
N SER A 210 -5.98 49.44 -24.86
CA SER A 210 -4.73 48.69 -24.86
C SER A 210 -4.00 48.68 -26.19
N TYR A 211 -4.73 48.82 -27.31
CA TYR A 211 -4.12 48.99 -28.62
C TYR A 211 -3.38 50.33 -28.72
N THR A 212 -4.03 51.43 -28.34
CA THR A 212 -3.38 52.76 -28.31
C THR A 212 -2.15 52.75 -27.41
N PHE A 213 -2.28 52.17 -26.21
CA PHE A 213 -1.15 52.03 -25.30
C PHE A 213 0.01 51.23 -25.91
N MET A 214 -0.30 50.14 -26.62
CA MET A 214 0.71 49.31 -27.27
C MET A 214 1.49 50.09 -28.34
N VAL A 215 0.80 50.91 -29.14
CA VAL A 215 1.41 51.77 -30.16
C VAL A 215 2.33 52.81 -29.51
N GLU A 216 1.90 53.43 -28.42
CA GLU A 216 2.70 54.40 -27.67
C GLU A 216 3.96 53.77 -27.07
N LEU A 217 3.88 52.55 -26.50
CA LEU A 217 5.04 51.82 -25.99
C LEU A 217 6.06 51.49 -27.09
N PHE A 218 5.60 51.01 -28.25
CA PHE A 218 6.49 50.74 -29.39
C PHE A 218 7.09 52.02 -29.98
N THR A 219 6.32 53.10 -29.98
CA THR A 219 6.82 54.43 -30.41
C THR A 219 7.89 54.93 -29.44
N LEU A 220 7.69 54.75 -28.13
CA LEU A 220 8.66 55.10 -27.10
C LEU A 220 9.95 54.26 -27.21
N LEU A 221 9.85 52.96 -27.49
CA LEU A 221 11.03 52.12 -27.75
C LEU A 221 11.85 52.59 -28.95
N ASN A 222 11.18 53.16 -29.95
CA ASN A 222 11.79 53.62 -31.19
C ASN A 222 12.17 55.11 -31.16
N SER A 223 11.80 55.87 -30.12
CA SER A 223 12.14 57.28 -29.98
C SER A 223 13.49 57.47 -29.31
N SER A 224 14.15 58.58 -29.61
CA SER A 224 15.41 58.98 -28.97
C SER A 224 15.25 59.55 -27.56
N THR A 225 14.06 59.46 -26.97
CA THR A 225 13.75 59.97 -25.63
C THR A 225 14.28 59.02 -24.56
N SER A 226 14.90 59.54 -23.49
CA SER A 226 15.44 58.71 -22.40
C SER A 226 14.34 57.92 -21.69
N HIS A 227 14.43 56.59 -21.72
CA HIS A 227 13.52 55.66 -21.05
C HIS A 227 14.26 54.37 -20.65
N ASN A 228 13.64 53.54 -19.82
CA ASN A 228 14.17 52.23 -19.44
C ASN A 228 13.56 51.12 -20.35
N PRO A 229 14.34 50.52 -21.27
CA PRO A 229 13.80 49.56 -22.24
C PRO A 229 13.20 48.31 -21.59
N GLN A 230 13.74 47.86 -20.45
CA GLN A 230 13.25 46.68 -19.74
C GLN A 230 11.86 46.91 -19.16
N VAL A 231 11.60 48.10 -18.61
CA VAL A 231 10.27 48.48 -18.09
C VAL A 231 9.26 48.56 -19.25
N VAL A 232 9.62 49.18 -20.36
CA VAL A 232 8.74 49.29 -21.54
C VAL A 232 8.43 47.91 -22.13
N CYS A 233 9.43 47.04 -22.28
CA CYS A 233 9.24 45.64 -22.70
C CYS A 233 8.36 44.83 -21.74
N PHE A 234 8.48 45.06 -20.42
CA PHE A 234 7.58 44.43 -19.44
C PHE A 234 6.13 44.85 -19.66
N TYR A 235 5.85 46.14 -19.90
CA TYR A 235 4.48 46.60 -20.15
C TYR A 235 3.92 46.10 -21.49
N ILE A 236 4.74 45.97 -22.53
CA ILE A 236 4.38 45.29 -23.78
C ILE A 236 3.93 43.85 -23.50
N PHE A 237 4.72 43.10 -22.72
CA PHE A 237 4.40 41.72 -22.34
C PHE A 237 3.13 41.62 -21.47
N ALA A 238 3.01 42.48 -20.45
CA ALA A 238 1.86 42.51 -19.55
C ALA A 238 0.58 42.84 -20.32
N ASN A 239 0.64 43.82 -21.23
CA ASN A 239 -0.48 44.24 -22.06
C ASN A 239 -0.95 43.11 -23.00
N TYR A 240 -0.01 42.48 -23.71
CA TYR A 240 -0.30 41.31 -24.54
C TYR A 240 -0.97 40.19 -23.74
N THR A 241 -0.41 39.87 -22.56
CA THR A 241 -0.92 38.83 -21.67
C THR A 241 -2.36 39.12 -21.22
N PHE A 242 -2.66 40.36 -20.81
CA PHE A 242 -4.02 40.74 -20.40
C PHE A 242 -5.02 40.66 -21.54
N ASN A 243 -4.66 41.10 -22.75
CA ASN A 243 -5.53 41.01 -23.92
C ASN A 243 -5.86 39.56 -24.28
N VAL A 244 -4.86 38.67 -24.33
CA VAL A 244 -5.06 37.23 -24.60
C VAL A 244 -5.98 36.61 -23.54
N LEU A 245 -5.75 36.90 -22.26
CA LEU A 245 -6.57 36.37 -21.17
C LEU A 245 -8.01 36.90 -21.21
N ASN A 246 -8.21 38.19 -21.52
CA ASN A 246 -9.54 38.80 -21.61
C ASN A 246 -10.36 38.18 -22.75
N VAL A 247 -9.75 38.01 -23.93
CA VAL A 247 -10.41 37.35 -25.09
C VAL A 247 -10.72 35.89 -24.77
N TYR A 248 -9.76 35.16 -24.20
CA TYR A 248 -9.96 33.77 -23.80
C TYR A 248 -11.12 33.60 -22.81
N TYR A 249 -11.17 34.45 -21.78
CA TYR A 249 -12.25 34.42 -20.80
C TYR A 249 -13.59 34.82 -21.42
N PHE A 250 -13.64 35.80 -22.31
CA PHE A 250 -14.89 36.21 -22.97
C PHE A 250 -15.45 35.11 -23.89
N ILE A 251 -14.61 34.49 -24.73
CA ILE A 251 -15.01 33.36 -25.58
C ILE A 251 -15.51 32.21 -24.68
N SER A 252 -14.83 31.94 -23.58
CA SER A 252 -15.25 30.91 -22.62
C SER A 252 -16.59 31.22 -21.93
N LEU A 253 -16.92 32.50 -21.73
CA LEU A 253 -18.23 32.95 -21.23
C LEU A 253 -19.33 32.69 -22.28
N LEU A 254 -19.08 33.03 -23.55
CA LEU A 254 -20.04 32.88 -24.66
C LEU A 254 -20.36 31.41 -24.98
N ILE A 255 -19.36 30.53 -24.94
CA ILE A 255 -19.53 29.08 -25.17
C ILE A 255 -20.16 28.39 -23.94
N GLY A 256 -20.43 29.12 -22.86
CA GLY A 256 -21.00 28.58 -21.61
C GLY A 256 -20.05 27.67 -20.83
N MET A 257 -18.78 27.57 -21.25
CA MET A 257 -17.74 26.76 -20.60
C MET A 257 -17.40 27.27 -19.20
N ARG A 258 -17.46 28.59 -19.01
CA ARG A 258 -17.23 29.27 -17.74
C ARG A 258 -18.44 30.12 -17.42
N THR A 259 -19.46 29.58 -16.77
CA THR A 259 -20.53 30.40 -16.17
C THR A 259 -20.12 30.83 -14.76
N PRO A 260 -20.74 31.86 -14.13
CA PRO A 260 -20.48 32.20 -12.73
C PRO A 260 -20.61 30.99 -11.76
N ASP A 261 -21.36 29.96 -12.15
CA ASP A 261 -21.48 28.68 -11.45
C ASP A 261 -20.21 27.80 -11.50
N ASN A 262 -19.39 27.94 -12.55
CA ASN A 262 -18.17 27.17 -12.82
C ASN A 262 -16.90 28.03 -12.69
N ILE A 263 -17.02 29.36 -12.65
CA ILE A 263 -15.90 30.27 -12.41
C ILE A 263 -15.68 30.35 -10.90
N GLY A 264 -14.54 29.82 -10.44
CA GLY A 264 -14.18 29.73 -9.02
C GLY A 264 -14.26 28.30 -8.44
N VAL A 265 -14.66 27.32 -9.25
CA VAL A 265 -14.51 25.88 -8.97
C VAL A 265 -13.57 25.33 -10.04
N ASN A 266 -12.51 24.60 -9.67
CA ASN A 266 -11.57 23.96 -10.60
C ASN A 266 -12.27 22.85 -11.41
N SER A 267 -13.18 23.21 -12.31
CA SER A 267 -13.84 22.26 -13.21
C SER A 267 -14.17 22.93 -14.54
N VAL A 268 -13.26 22.80 -15.51
CA VAL A 268 -13.67 22.72 -16.91
C VAL A 268 -14.33 21.35 -17.06
N THR A 269 -15.66 21.32 -17.00
CA THR A 269 -16.46 20.15 -17.38
C THR A 269 -17.20 20.54 -18.65
N MET A 270 -16.73 20.10 -19.82
CA MET A 270 -17.56 20.12 -21.02
C MET A 270 -18.64 19.04 -20.89
N GLY A 271 -19.89 19.46 -21.02
CA GLY A 271 -21.07 18.64 -20.80
C GLY A 271 -21.32 17.64 -21.92
N LYS A 272 -21.77 16.44 -21.53
CA LYS A 272 -22.34 15.43 -22.42
C LYS A 272 -23.64 15.97 -23.03
N LYS A 273 -23.64 16.36 -24.31
CA LYS A 273 -24.77 16.22 -25.25
C LYS A 273 -24.27 16.59 -26.65
N GLY A 274 -24.42 15.66 -27.59
CA GLY A 274 -23.76 15.70 -28.89
C GLY A 274 -24.21 16.86 -29.78
N ARG A 275 -23.24 17.50 -30.43
CA ARG A 275 -23.16 17.79 -31.88
C ARG A 275 -21.93 18.67 -32.14
N ALA A 276 -21.25 18.38 -33.26
CA ALA A 276 -20.11 19.08 -33.87
C ALA A 276 -18.79 19.12 -33.09
N LEU A 277 -17.86 18.21 -33.46
CA LEU A 277 -16.42 18.42 -33.27
C LEU A 277 -15.99 19.61 -34.13
N MET A 278 -15.68 20.75 -33.51
CA MET A 278 -14.83 21.76 -34.13
C MET A 278 -13.41 21.53 -33.60
N LYS A 279 -12.52 20.99 -34.46
CA LYS A 279 -11.08 20.90 -34.18
C LYS A 279 -10.49 22.30 -34.19
N VAL A 280 -10.38 22.94 -33.02
CA VAL A 280 -9.61 24.18 -32.86
C VAL A 280 -8.23 23.80 -32.34
N LYS A 281 -7.21 23.95 -33.19
CA LYS A 281 -5.79 23.85 -32.78
C LYS A 281 -5.53 24.89 -31.68
N TRP A 282 -5.05 24.48 -30.51
CA TRP A 282 -4.75 25.42 -29.42
C TRP A 282 -3.26 25.76 -29.32
N PHE A 283 -3.00 26.98 -28.83
CA PHE A 283 -1.69 27.61 -28.68
C PHE A 283 -1.29 27.57 -27.19
N ALA A 284 -0.23 26.85 -26.84
CA ALA A 284 0.24 26.74 -25.45
C ALA A 284 1.52 27.57 -25.23
N PHE A 285 1.45 28.57 -24.34
CA PHE A 285 2.59 29.35 -23.86
C PHE A 285 3.03 28.75 -22.50
N ASN A 286 4.18 28.09 -22.44
CA ASN A 286 4.77 27.62 -21.19
C ASN A 286 5.91 28.55 -20.79
N LEU A 287 5.77 29.21 -19.63
CA LEU A 287 6.81 30.03 -19.01
C LEU A 287 7.34 29.24 -17.80
N ASN A 288 8.57 28.75 -17.88
CA ASN A 288 9.24 28.04 -16.78
C ASN A 288 10.11 29.07 -16.05
N TRP A 289 9.74 29.46 -14.83
CA TRP A 289 10.34 30.64 -14.17
C TRP A 289 11.76 30.40 -13.60
N PHE A 290 12.25 29.15 -13.63
CA PHE A 290 13.57 28.78 -13.10
C PHE A 290 14.60 28.38 -14.17
N ASP A 291 14.20 28.28 -15.44
CA ASP A 291 15.10 28.10 -16.59
C ASP A 291 14.69 29.11 -17.65
N VAL A 292 15.57 30.06 -18.00
CA VAL A 292 15.31 31.04 -19.07
C VAL A 292 15.33 30.32 -20.42
N GLY A 293 14.21 29.70 -20.81
CA GLY A 293 14.04 28.97 -22.06
C GLY A 293 12.61 29.02 -22.58
N PHE A 294 12.46 29.30 -23.88
CA PHE A 294 11.19 29.39 -24.60
C PHE A 294 10.88 28.07 -25.31
N THR A 295 9.67 27.52 -25.18
CA THR A 295 9.27 26.35 -25.98
C THR A 295 7.87 26.53 -26.55
N LEU A 296 7.77 26.46 -27.88
CA LEU A 296 6.52 26.43 -28.65
C LEU A 296 6.15 24.98 -28.94
N SER A 297 4.92 24.56 -28.61
CA SER A 297 4.45 23.19 -28.84
C SER A 297 3.07 23.19 -29.48
N PHE A 298 2.89 22.38 -30.53
CA PHE A 298 1.61 22.14 -31.21
C PHE A 298 1.16 20.70 -30.95
N GLY A 299 -0.07 20.48 -30.46
CA GLY A 299 -0.58 19.12 -30.23
C GLY A 299 -2.09 19.04 -29.95
N ASP A 300 -2.70 17.90 -30.28
CA ASP A 300 -4.12 17.58 -30.11
C ASP A 300 -4.43 17.06 -28.69
N VAL A 301 -5.56 17.48 -28.12
CA VAL A 301 -5.98 17.16 -26.74
C VAL A 301 -6.67 15.79 -26.67
N GLN A 302 -6.06 14.81 -25.99
CA GLN A 302 -6.79 13.69 -25.38
C GLN A 302 -7.17 14.04 -23.94
N THR A 303 -8.48 14.13 -23.66
CA THR A 303 -9.00 14.53 -22.34
C THR A 303 -9.07 13.35 -21.35
N THR A 304 -8.16 13.30 -20.37
CA THR A 304 -8.31 12.51 -19.13
C THR A 304 -9.23 13.26 -18.15
N LYS A 305 -10.38 12.64 -17.80
CA LYS A 305 -11.30 13.16 -16.79
C LYS A 305 -10.76 12.93 -15.37
N LEU A 306 -10.08 13.92 -14.82
CA LEU A 306 -9.81 14.03 -13.37
C LEU A 306 -11.02 14.68 -12.68
N LYS A 307 -11.82 13.87 -11.97
CA LYS A 307 -12.77 14.36 -10.97
C LYS A 307 -11.98 14.66 -9.68
N ILE A 308 -11.62 15.92 -9.47
CA ILE A 308 -11.03 16.40 -8.23
C ILE A 308 -12.18 16.70 -7.25
N ASP A 309 -12.31 15.92 -6.18
CA ASP A 309 -13.23 16.20 -5.09
C ASP A 309 -12.68 17.37 -4.25
N ASN A 310 -13.37 18.51 -4.28
CA ASN A 310 -13.00 19.76 -3.61
C ASN A 310 -13.45 19.84 -2.13
N SER A 311 -13.79 18.70 -1.52
CA SER A 311 -14.35 18.60 -0.16
C SER A 311 -13.31 18.74 0.97
N SER A 312 -12.01 18.64 0.68
CA SER A 312 -10.97 18.54 1.71
C SER A 312 -10.35 19.88 2.18
N TYR A 313 -10.68 21.03 1.59
CA TYR A 313 -10.05 22.32 1.97
C TYR A 313 -10.85 23.19 2.96
N THR A 314 -12.04 22.78 3.39
CA THR A 314 -12.91 23.56 4.30
C THR A 314 -12.64 23.35 5.80
N LYS A 315 -11.70 22.47 6.18
CA LYS A 315 -11.40 22.14 7.60
C LYS A 315 -10.06 22.66 8.14
N ALA A 316 -9.24 23.35 7.35
CA ALA A 316 -8.01 23.97 7.87
C ALA A 316 -8.30 25.38 8.38
N THR A 317 -8.10 25.61 9.68
CA THR A 317 -8.21 26.91 10.31
C THR A 317 -6.86 27.63 10.21
N PRO A 318 -6.63 28.63 9.31
CA PRO A 318 -5.48 29.50 9.51
C PRO A 318 -5.72 30.34 10.76
N GLY A 319 -5.06 29.97 11.86
CA GLY A 319 -4.86 30.83 13.02
C GLY A 319 -3.93 32.00 12.66
N LEU A 320 -3.75 32.92 13.61
CA LEU A 320 -2.99 34.19 13.51
C LEU A 320 -1.57 34.11 12.89
N THR A 321 -1.04 32.92 12.64
CA THR A 321 0.27 32.63 12.05
C THR A 321 0.47 33.22 10.66
N VAL A 322 -0.54 33.14 9.79
CA VAL A 322 -0.43 33.56 8.37
C VAL A 322 -0.41 35.09 8.23
N PRO A 323 -1.24 35.86 8.96
CA PRO A 323 -1.13 37.31 9.00
C PRO A 323 0.24 37.85 9.39
N LEU A 324 0.90 37.21 10.36
CA LEU A 324 2.19 37.64 10.89
C LEU A 324 3.34 37.36 9.92
N VAL A 325 3.31 36.25 9.18
CA VAL A 325 4.31 35.95 8.14
C VAL A 325 4.22 36.94 6.98
N VAL A 326 3.01 37.30 6.53
CA VAL A 326 2.87 38.27 5.45
C VAL A 326 3.14 39.70 5.92
N MET A 327 2.80 40.06 7.16
CA MET A 327 3.30 41.31 7.78
C MET A 327 4.83 41.34 7.80
N ALA A 328 5.48 40.24 8.21
CA ALA A 328 6.94 40.16 8.25
C ALA A 328 7.56 40.29 6.86
N VAL A 329 7.07 39.58 5.84
CA VAL A 329 7.57 39.67 4.46
C VAL A 329 7.34 41.06 3.86
N ALA A 330 6.16 41.66 4.09
CA ALA A 330 5.82 42.98 3.57
C ALA A 330 6.62 44.12 4.25
N ILE A 331 6.77 44.09 5.58
CA ILE A 331 7.59 45.04 6.34
C ILE A 331 9.08 44.92 5.95
N ASN A 332 9.57 43.70 5.69
CA ASN A 332 10.97 43.49 5.34
C ASN A 332 11.27 43.87 3.87
N MET A 333 10.34 43.64 2.93
CA MET A 333 10.45 44.21 1.58
C MET A 333 10.42 45.74 1.60
N ALA A 334 9.66 46.37 2.50
CA ALA A 334 9.65 47.83 2.70
C ALA A 334 11.04 48.37 3.06
N ASN A 335 11.64 47.79 4.10
CA ASN A 335 12.87 48.29 4.69
C ASN A 335 14.09 48.01 3.80
N THR A 336 14.03 46.98 2.96
CA THR A 336 15.13 46.61 2.05
C THR A 336 15.19 47.51 0.82
N VAL A 337 14.08 48.18 0.43
CA VAL A 337 14.06 49.06 -0.75
C VAL A 337 14.54 50.48 -0.42
N GLU A 338 14.42 50.96 0.82
CA GLU A 338 14.89 52.29 1.22
C GLU A 338 16.43 52.37 1.45
N ASN A 339 17.17 51.26 1.61
CA ASN A 339 18.61 51.29 1.98
C ASN A 339 19.49 50.28 1.22
N MET A 340 19.48 50.30 -0.12
CA MET A 340 20.27 49.34 -0.91
C MET A 340 21.69 49.82 -1.23
N GLU A 341 22.70 49.19 -0.59
CA GLU A 341 24.06 49.06 -1.16
C GLU A 341 24.53 47.61 -1.35
N ASN A 342 23.91 46.58 -0.73
CA ASN A 342 24.30 45.17 -0.99
C ASN A 342 23.15 44.13 -0.88
N PRO A 343 22.72 43.50 -2.00
CA PRO A 343 21.57 42.56 -2.03
C PRO A 343 21.77 41.21 -1.34
N VAL A 344 23.01 40.74 -1.16
CA VAL A 344 23.30 39.35 -0.77
C VAL A 344 23.22 39.16 0.75
N GLN A 345 23.69 40.13 1.54
CA GLN A 345 23.60 40.08 3.00
C GLN A 345 22.15 40.12 3.48
N SER A 346 21.28 40.88 2.80
CA SER A 346 19.86 41.01 3.13
C SER A 346 19.11 39.68 2.99
N SER A 347 19.42 38.88 1.97
CA SER A 347 18.80 37.55 1.75
C SER A 347 19.09 36.57 2.89
N LEU A 348 20.33 36.62 3.43
CA LEU A 348 20.77 35.75 4.52
C LEU A 348 20.10 36.11 5.85
N VAL A 349 20.01 37.41 6.17
CA VAL A 349 19.34 37.88 7.39
C VAL A 349 17.84 37.60 7.36
N VAL A 350 17.18 37.82 6.20
CA VAL A 350 15.76 37.48 5.98
C VAL A 350 15.49 36.00 6.20
N SER A 351 16.37 35.13 5.69
CA SER A 351 16.24 33.68 5.81
C SER A 351 16.40 33.20 7.26
N ALA A 352 17.34 33.78 8.00
CA ALA A 352 17.63 33.42 9.39
C ALA A 352 16.51 33.84 10.36
N VAL A 353 15.99 35.07 10.23
CA VAL A 353 14.91 35.57 11.10
C VAL A 353 13.59 34.83 10.83
N THR A 354 13.29 34.54 9.56
CA THR A 354 12.11 33.75 9.17
C THR A 354 12.17 32.34 9.76
N PHE A 355 13.34 31.71 9.74
CA PHE A 355 13.55 30.38 10.29
C PHE A 355 13.32 30.31 11.81
N TRP A 356 13.82 31.28 12.57
CA TRP A 356 13.70 31.30 14.04
C TRP A 356 12.28 31.60 14.53
N ILE A 357 11.56 32.50 13.87
CA ILE A 357 10.16 32.81 14.20
C ILE A 357 9.27 31.59 13.91
N CYS A 358 9.52 30.85 12.82
CA CYS A 358 8.81 29.60 12.52
C CYS A 358 9.05 28.52 13.58
N LYS A 359 10.27 28.40 14.12
CA LYS A 359 10.61 27.46 15.21
C LYS A 359 9.91 27.81 16.52
N PHE A 360 9.85 29.08 16.90
CA PHE A 360 9.19 29.54 18.13
C PHE A 360 7.66 29.33 18.08
N ILE A 361 7.05 29.52 16.91
CA ILE A 361 5.61 29.28 16.72
C ILE A 361 5.28 27.78 16.69
N SER A 362 6.17 26.95 16.12
CA SER A 362 6.05 25.48 16.18
C SER A 362 6.10 24.96 17.62
N TRP A 363 6.80 25.68 18.51
CA TRP A 363 6.90 25.35 19.93
C TRP A 363 5.64 25.75 20.73
N ILE A 364 4.96 26.85 20.38
CA ILE A 364 3.70 27.25 21.04
C ILE A 364 2.52 26.34 20.63
N ASN A 365 2.47 25.93 19.35
CA ASN A 365 1.41 25.07 18.83
C ASN A 365 1.42 23.64 19.40
N SER A 366 2.56 23.16 19.90
CA SER A 366 2.67 21.81 20.47
C SER A 366 2.09 21.69 21.88
N ARG A 367 1.77 22.80 22.57
CA ARG A 367 1.30 22.81 23.97
C ARG A 367 -0.19 23.12 24.19
N SER A 368 -0.97 23.55 23.19
CA SER A 368 -2.29 24.18 23.42
C SER A 368 -3.54 23.44 22.92
N LEU A 369 -3.47 22.17 22.49
CA LEU A 369 -4.65 21.41 22.05
C LEU A 369 -4.69 19.98 22.62
N GLN A 370 -5.16 19.85 23.86
CA GLN A 370 -5.78 18.63 24.39
C GLN A 370 -7.25 18.94 24.69
N ILE A 371 -8.18 18.57 23.79
CA ILE A 371 -9.60 18.33 24.13
C ILE A 371 -10.11 17.17 23.26
N ASP A 372 -10.62 16.15 23.95
CA ASP A 372 -11.19 14.90 23.43
C ASP A 372 -12.54 15.08 22.71
N GLY A 373 -12.77 14.28 21.67
CA GLY A 373 -14.03 14.25 20.91
C GLY A 373 -13.90 13.52 19.58
N THR A 374 -14.13 12.21 19.60
CA THR A 374 -13.94 11.22 18.55
C THR A 374 -14.91 11.36 17.37
N PHE A 375 -14.38 11.56 16.15
CA PHE A 375 -14.61 10.74 14.93
C PHE A 375 -13.71 11.27 13.78
N VAL A 376 -12.78 10.43 13.31
CA VAL A 376 -11.63 10.78 12.44
C VAL A 376 -11.75 10.12 11.05
N VAL A 377 -11.64 10.90 9.98
CA VAL A 377 -11.07 10.42 8.69
C VAL A 377 -9.70 11.11 8.55
N PRO A 378 -8.59 10.37 8.40
CA PRO A 378 -7.23 10.93 8.43
C PRO A 378 -6.93 11.71 7.15
N LYS A 379 -6.31 12.90 7.28
CA LYS A 379 -5.66 13.59 6.17
C LYS A 379 -4.18 13.15 6.10
N LYS A 380 -3.79 12.63 4.94
CA LYS A 380 -2.40 12.32 4.53
C LYS A 380 -1.55 13.61 4.50
N ALA A 381 -0.29 13.52 4.95
CA ALA A 381 0.70 14.59 4.93
C ALA A 381 1.04 15.04 3.49
N PRO A 382 1.47 16.30 3.26
CA PRO A 382 1.98 16.72 1.96
C PRO A 382 3.36 16.10 1.72
N HIS A 383 3.48 15.33 0.64
CA HIS A 383 4.74 14.80 0.15
C HIS A 383 5.67 15.93 -0.30
N ASN A 384 6.89 15.97 0.24
CA ASN A 384 8.01 16.67 -0.36
C ASN A 384 8.32 16.02 -1.73
N PRO A 385 8.49 16.76 -2.84
CA PRO A 385 8.87 16.17 -4.13
C PRO A 385 10.29 15.56 -4.14
N ASN A 386 11.07 15.81 -3.08
CA ASN A 386 12.32 15.09 -2.78
C ASN A 386 12.13 13.97 -1.74
N GLU A 387 10.93 13.80 -1.16
CA GLU A 387 10.61 12.61 -0.37
C GLU A 387 10.17 11.49 -1.30
N LEU A 388 10.83 10.34 -1.18
CA LEU A 388 10.34 9.09 -1.71
C LEU A 388 9.04 8.72 -0.99
N PRO A 389 8.09 8.01 -1.64
CA PRO A 389 6.91 7.37 -1.03
C PRO A 389 7.13 6.70 0.33
N PHE A 390 8.36 6.27 0.59
CA PHE A 390 8.78 5.57 1.79
C PHE A 390 9.30 6.49 2.90
N ASP A 391 9.60 7.77 2.67
CA ASP A 391 10.19 8.67 3.67
C ASP A 391 9.23 9.06 4.82
N HIS A 392 7.94 8.76 4.66
CA HIS A 392 6.93 8.96 5.69
C HIS A 392 6.63 7.66 6.44
N ILE A 393 6.99 7.59 7.73
CA ILE A 393 6.46 6.56 8.62
C ILE A 393 4.96 6.87 8.84
N PRO A 394 4.02 6.02 8.37
CA PRO A 394 2.60 6.28 8.56
C PRO A 394 2.28 6.33 10.07
N PRO A 395 1.31 7.16 10.51
CA PRO A 395 0.90 7.18 11.91
C PRO A 395 0.42 5.78 12.32
N VAL A 396 1.17 5.15 13.21
CA VAL A 396 0.97 3.75 13.62
C VAL A 396 -0.30 3.66 14.46
N LYS A 397 -1.39 3.16 13.86
CA LYS A 397 -2.58 2.70 14.57
C LYS A 397 -2.86 1.27 14.14
N ARG A 398 -3.30 0.43 15.08
CA ARG A 398 -3.81 -0.91 14.74
C ARG A 398 -4.88 -0.77 13.67
N LEU A 399 -4.77 -1.58 12.61
CA LEU A 399 -5.75 -1.60 11.51
C LEU A 399 -7.16 -1.90 12.00
N VAL A 400 -7.26 -2.73 13.03
CA VAL A 400 -8.49 -3.03 13.76
C VAL A 400 -8.20 -2.78 15.23
N SER A 401 -8.99 -1.92 15.87
CA SER A 401 -8.91 -1.67 17.32
C SER A 401 -10.07 -2.29 18.08
N GLU A 402 -11.19 -2.53 17.39
CA GLU A 402 -12.45 -3.00 17.96
C GLU A 402 -13.05 -4.09 17.06
N VAL A 403 -13.76 -5.03 17.68
CA VAL A 403 -14.50 -6.09 16.99
C VAL A 403 -15.97 -5.91 17.29
N LYS A 404 -16.75 -5.75 16.21
CA LYS A 404 -18.21 -5.54 16.28
C LYS A 404 -18.95 -6.71 15.66
N LEU A 405 -19.96 -7.20 16.36
CA LEU A 405 -20.86 -8.24 15.88
C LEU A 405 -22.32 -7.89 16.17
N ASN A 406 -23.15 -7.92 15.14
CA ASN A 406 -24.58 -7.67 15.27
C ASN A 406 -25.33 -8.99 15.45
N TYR A 407 -26.20 -9.01 16.45
CA TYR A 407 -27.24 -10.00 16.67
C TYR A 407 -28.57 -9.42 16.21
N PHE A 408 -29.26 -10.13 15.31
CA PHE A 408 -30.53 -9.73 14.75
C PHE A 408 -31.66 -10.64 15.21
N CYS A 409 -32.70 -10.03 15.77
CA CYS A 409 -33.94 -10.69 16.13
C CYS A 409 -34.72 -11.09 14.87
N VAL A 410 -35.05 -12.37 14.78
CA VAL A 410 -35.93 -12.96 13.77
C VAL A 410 -36.91 -13.89 14.51
N PRO A 411 -38.05 -13.36 14.99
CA PRO A 411 -38.99 -14.11 15.84
C PRO A 411 -39.50 -15.41 15.20
N THR A 412 -39.62 -15.42 13.87
CA THR A 412 -40.11 -16.58 13.10
C THR A 412 -39.18 -17.78 13.16
N LEU A 413 -37.90 -17.60 13.54
CA LEU A 413 -36.95 -18.70 13.77
C LEU A 413 -37.41 -19.67 14.87
N LYS A 414 -38.27 -19.24 15.81
CA LYS A 414 -38.86 -20.14 16.83
C LYS A 414 -39.61 -21.32 16.21
N ASN A 415 -40.15 -21.12 15.00
CA ASN A 415 -40.92 -22.13 14.25
C ASN A 415 -40.19 -22.64 13.00
N GLY A 416 -38.89 -22.36 12.86
CA GLY A 416 -38.09 -22.72 11.67
C GLY A 416 -38.07 -21.66 10.57
N GLY A 417 -38.40 -20.40 10.88
CA GLY A 417 -38.33 -19.29 9.93
C GLY A 417 -39.62 -19.04 9.14
N ASP A 418 -39.56 -18.05 8.25
CA ASP A 418 -40.61 -17.68 7.29
C ASP A 418 -40.02 -17.56 5.87
N GLU A 419 -40.88 -17.30 4.88
CA GLU A 419 -40.49 -17.17 3.46
C GLU A 419 -39.50 -16.01 3.20
N ASN A 420 -39.46 -15.00 4.07
CA ASN A 420 -38.57 -13.84 3.98
C ASN A 420 -37.23 -14.06 4.70
N LEU A 421 -37.02 -15.19 5.38
CA LEU A 421 -35.81 -15.49 6.13
C LEU A 421 -34.56 -15.36 5.25
N PHE A 422 -34.57 -15.95 4.05
CA PHE A 422 -33.42 -15.90 3.14
C PHE A 422 -33.03 -14.46 2.75
N GLN A 423 -34.02 -13.62 2.45
CA GLN A 423 -33.77 -12.21 2.13
C GLN A 423 -33.23 -11.45 3.33
N THR A 424 -33.74 -11.76 4.53
CA THR A 424 -33.25 -11.17 5.78
C THR A 424 -31.79 -11.50 6.02
N LEU A 425 -31.40 -12.78 5.85
CA LEU A 425 -30.02 -13.25 6.02
C LEU A 425 -29.08 -12.55 5.02
N ILE A 426 -29.43 -12.52 3.74
CA ILE A 426 -28.61 -11.86 2.71
C ILE A 426 -28.48 -10.35 2.95
N LYS A 427 -29.58 -9.69 3.30
CA LYS A 427 -29.61 -8.22 3.45
C LYS A 427 -28.89 -7.75 4.71
N LYS A 428 -28.98 -8.51 5.80
CA LYS A 428 -28.40 -8.13 7.11
C LYS A 428 -26.97 -8.63 7.32
N THR A 429 -26.53 -9.68 6.60
CA THR A 429 -25.14 -10.13 6.69
C THR A 429 -24.21 -9.20 5.89
N PRO A 430 -23.14 -8.66 6.50
CA PRO A 430 -22.18 -7.80 5.81
C PRO A 430 -21.58 -8.44 4.55
N LEU A 431 -21.59 -7.69 3.46
CA LEU A 431 -20.93 -8.07 2.21
C LEU A 431 -19.39 -7.97 2.33
N PRO A 432 -18.65 -8.84 1.62
CA PRO A 432 -17.21 -8.69 1.46
C PRO A 432 -16.87 -7.34 0.81
N LYS A 433 -15.76 -6.73 1.23
CA LYS A 433 -15.30 -5.46 0.65
C LYS A 433 -15.06 -5.59 -0.85
N GLY A 434 -15.65 -4.68 -1.64
CA GLY A 434 -15.54 -4.66 -3.10
C GLY A 434 -16.54 -5.57 -3.84
N ARG A 435 -17.56 -6.09 -3.15
CA ARG A 435 -18.64 -6.88 -3.73
C ARG A 435 -19.99 -6.22 -3.46
N ASP A 436 -20.87 -6.29 -4.46
CA ASP A 436 -22.22 -5.73 -4.40
C ASP A 436 -23.28 -6.81 -4.09
N ALA A 437 -22.92 -8.09 -4.19
CA ALA A 437 -23.77 -9.24 -3.87
C ALA A 437 -22.94 -10.50 -3.58
N PHE A 438 -23.54 -11.47 -2.87
CA PHE A 438 -23.03 -12.84 -2.76
C PHE A 438 -23.24 -13.62 -4.06
N THR A 439 -22.34 -14.52 -4.44
CA THR A 439 -22.42 -15.34 -5.67
C THR A 439 -23.10 -16.68 -5.42
N SER A 440 -22.66 -17.39 -4.39
CA SER A 440 -23.24 -18.67 -3.94
C SER A 440 -23.62 -18.62 -2.44
N VAL A 441 -24.43 -19.57 -2.02
CA VAL A 441 -24.85 -19.77 -0.63
C VAL A 441 -24.57 -21.21 -0.22
N HIS A 442 -23.92 -21.39 0.92
CA HIS A 442 -23.65 -22.70 1.51
C HIS A 442 -24.33 -22.75 2.87
N VAL A 443 -25.15 -23.77 3.12
CA VAL A 443 -25.86 -23.94 4.39
C VAL A 443 -25.26 -25.12 5.12
N ILE A 444 -24.78 -24.91 6.35
CA ILE A 444 -24.27 -25.97 7.22
C ILE A 444 -25.33 -26.28 8.26
N MET A 445 -25.69 -27.54 8.41
CA MET A 445 -26.74 -27.99 9.34
C MET A 445 -26.36 -29.28 10.08
N PRO A 446 -27.09 -29.67 11.14
CA PRO A 446 -26.90 -30.94 11.83
C PRO A 446 -27.05 -32.18 10.91
N PRO A 447 -26.45 -33.33 11.29
CA PRO A 447 -26.61 -34.60 10.56
C PRO A 447 -28.06 -35.07 10.55
N ALA A 448 -28.45 -35.81 9.50
CA ALA A 448 -29.82 -36.30 9.33
C ALA A 448 -30.27 -37.26 10.47
N ALA A 449 -29.32 -37.96 11.10
CA ALA A 449 -29.58 -38.81 12.26
C ALA A 449 -30.12 -38.00 13.47
N ILE A 450 -29.75 -36.73 13.60
CA ILE A 450 -30.29 -35.83 14.61
C ILE A 450 -31.49 -35.11 14.00
N LYS A 451 -32.69 -35.64 14.26
CA LYS A 451 -33.96 -35.09 13.80
C LYS A 451 -34.30 -33.76 14.50
N SER A 452 -33.68 -32.66 14.09
CA SER A 452 -34.07 -31.32 14.50
C SER A 452 -35.11 -30.76 13.52
N ALA A 453 -36.38 -30.85 13.90
CA ALA A 453 -37.49 -30.32 13.10
C ALA A 453 -37.35 -28.80 12.85
N ALA A 454 -36.77 -28.05 13.79
CA ALA A 454 -36.51 -26.63 13.64
C ALA A 454 -35.42 -26.35 12.61
N ALA A 455 -34.30 -27.09 12.64
CA ALA A 455 -33.22 -26.93 11.66
C ALA A 455 -33.66 -27.31 10.24
N GLU A 456 -34.35 -28.45 10.09
CA GLU A 456 -34.89 -28.90 8.79
C GLU A 456 -35.89 -27.89 8.21
N LYS A 457 -36.81 -27.36 9.03
CA LYS A 457 -37.72 -26.28 8.61
C LYS A 457 -36.97 -25.01 8.21
N THR A 458 -35.93 -24.63 8.96
CA THR A 458 -35.09 -23.46 8.65
C THR A 458 -34.42 -23.59 7.29
N VAL A 459 -33.83 -24.75 6.99
CA VAL A 459 -33.21 -25.02 5.69
C VAL A 459 -34.26 -25.06 4.57
N ALA A 460 -35.44 -25.62 4.83
CA ALA A 460 -36.55 -25.59 3.88
C ALA A 460 -36.98 -24.15 3.56
N MET A 461 -37.14 -23.29 4.57
CA MET A 461 -37.51 -21.88 4.36
C MET A 461 -36.43 -21.09 3.63
N ILE A 462 -35.14 -21.36 3.92
CA ILE A 462 -34.02 -20.79 3.16
C ILE A 462 -34.09 -21.22 1.68
N THR A 463 -34.36 -22.49 1.42
CA THR A 463 -34.42 -23.07 0.06
C THR A 463 -35.61 -22.51 -0.72
N VAL A 464 -36.81 -22.47 -0.11
CA VAL A 464 -38.01 -21.87 -0.70
C VAL A 464 -37.79 -20.39 -0.99
N GLY A 465 -37.27 -19.62 -0.03
CA GLY A 465 -36.97 -18.20 -0.21
C GLY A 465 -35.92 -17.91 -1.28
N ASN A 466 -35.00 -18.85 -1.56
CA ASN A 466 -34.07 -18.74 -2.69
C ASN A 466 -34.75 -19.02 -4.03
N ASN A 467 -35.61 -20.05 -4.10
CA ASN A 467 -36.30 -20.47 -5.32
C ASN A 467 -37.38 -19.50 -5.78
N LEU A 468 -37.98 -18.73 -4.87
CA LEU A 468 -38.98 -17.70 -5.19
C LEU A 468 -38.39 -16.44 -5.85
N ARG A 469 -37.07 -16.36 -6.04
CA ARG A 469 -36.39 -15.21 -6.66
C ARG A 469 -36.39 -15.33 -8.18
N GLU A 470 -36.43 -14.19 -8.88
CA GLU A 470 -36.24 -14.14 -10.33
C GLU A 470 -34.92 -14.78 -10.79
N ASN A 471 -33.87 -14.63 -9.97
CA ASN A 471 -32.56 -15.26 -10.17
C ASN A 471 -32.13 -15.97 -8.87
N PRO A 472 -32.45 -17.27 -8.72
CA PRO A 472 -31.99 -18.08 -7.60
C PRO A 472 -30.46 -18.14 -7.53
N LYS A 473 -29.90 -18.14 -6.32
CA LYS A 473 -28.46 -18.34 -6.11
C LYS A 473 -28.14 -19.82 -6.10
N GLU A 474 -26.92 -20.17 -6.53
CA GLU A 474 -26.37 -21.50 -6.32
C GLU A 474 -26.34 -21.81 -4.81
N LEU A 475 -27.04 -22.86 -4.39
CA LEU A 475 -27.23 -23.22 -3.00
C LEU A 475 -26.76 -24.65 -2.75
N HIS A 476 -25.83 -24.81 -1.81
CA HIS A 476 -25.28 -26.11 -1.39
C HIS A 476 -25.60 -26.37 0.09
N VAL A 477 -26.05 -27.58 0.43
CA VAL A 477 -26.31 -27.98 1.81
C VAL A 477 -25.24 -28.97 2.29
N HIS A 478 -24.65 -28.67 3.44
CA HIS A 478 -23.57 -29.42 4.09
C HIS A 478 -24.08 -29.91 5.43
N ARG A 479 -23.75 -31.15 5.80
CA ARG A 479 -24.12 -31.72 7.10
C ARG A 479 -22.88 -31.94 7.96
N LEU A 480 -22.99 -31.63 9.25
CA LEU A 480 -21.97 -31.99 10.23
C LEU A 480 -21.86 -33.52 10.35
N SER A 481 -20.70 -34.02 10.80
CA SER A 481 -20.48 -35.43 11.12
C SER A 481 -21.45 -35.90 12.20
N GLU A 482 -21.85 -37.17 12.20
CA GLU A 482 -22.67 -37.76 13.27
C GLU A 482 -22.01 -37.68 14.66
N LYS A 483 -20.68 -37.59 14.70
CA LYS A 483 -19.90 -37.48 15.94
C LYS A 483 -19.76 -36.06 16.48
N PHE A 484 -20.37 -35.05 15.84
CA PHE A 484 -20.18 -33.65 16.24
C PHE A 484 -20.66 -33.31 17.66
N THR A 485 -21.55 -34.11 18.25
CA THR A 485 -22.02 -34.00 19.65
C THR A 485 -21.07 -34.64 20.65
N SER A 486 -20.03 -35.33 20.17
CA SER A 486 -18.98 -35.88 21.01
C SER A 486 -18.22 -34.75 21.70
N SER A 487 -17.88 -34.93 22.98
CA SER A 487 -16.98 -34.04 23.71
C SER A 487 -15.50 -34.39 23.48
N ALA A 488 -15.20 -35.35 22.59
CA ALA A 488 -13.83 -35.69 22.23
C ALA A 488 -13.25 -34.63 21.28
N PRO A 489 -12.09 -34.01 21.62
CA PRO A 489 -11.46 -33.00 20.77
C PRO A 489 -11.20 -33.47 19.33
N MET A 490 -10.87 -34.74 19.14
CA MET A 490 -10.60 -35.29 17.81
C MET A 490 -11.85 -35.33 16.91
N ASP A 491 -13.02 -35.62 17.48
CA ASP A 491 -14.28 -35.64 16.72
C ASP A 491 -14.67 -34.21 16.30
N GLU A 492 -14.48 -33.23 17.19
CA GLU A 492 -14.68 -31.81 16.89
C GLU A 492 -13.74 -31.34 15.77
N TYR A 493 -12.45 -31.68 15.88
CA TYR A 493 -11.42 -31.33 14.91
C TYR A 493 -11.72 -31.93 13.52
N ALA A 494 -12.01 -33.22 13.45
CA ALA A 494 -12.34 -33.90 12.20
C ALA A 494 -13.63 -33.34 11.56
N THR A 495 -14.65 -33.03 12.37
CA THR A 495 -15.90 -32.43 11.89
C THR A 495 -15.66 -31.07 11.24
N VAL A 496 -14.87 -30.21 11.89
CA VAL A 496 -14.52 -28.88 11.37
C VAL A 496 -13.81 -28.99 10.02
N PHE A 497 -12.78 -29.84 9.92
CA PHE A 497 -11.96 -29.95 8.71
C PHE A 497 -12.66 -30.67 7.55
N SER A 498 -13.53 -31.65 7.84
CA SER A 498 -14.36 -32.30 6.81
C SER A 498 -15.24 -31.28 6.09
N VAL A 499 -16.04 -30.51 6.84
CA VAL A 499 -16.95 -29.51 6.25
C VAL A 499 -16.17 -28.39 5.58
N ALA A 500 -15.08 -27.91 6.19
CA ALA A 500 -14.25 -26.88 5.56
C ALA A 500 -13.64 -27.36 4.23
N SER A 501 -13.26 -28.64 4.13
CA SER A 501 -12.77 -29.25 2.89
C SER A 501 -13.88 -29.33 1.83
N ASP A 502 -15.08 -29.76 2.21
CA ASP A 502 -16.24 -29.86 1.31
C ASP A 502 -16.64 -28.50 0.74
N LEU A 503 -16.61 -27.44 1.56
CA LEU A 503 -16.81 -26.06 1.09
C LEU A 503 -15.84 -25.72 -0.04
N ILE A 504 -14.56 -26.02 0.11
CA ILE A 504 -13.54 -25.73 -0.92
C ILE A 504 -13.76 -26.57 -2.19
N LEU A 505 -14.09 -27.86 -2.04
CA LEU A 505 -14.35 -28.76 -3.17
C LEU A 505 -15.59 -28.32 -3.97
N LEU A 506 -16.60 -27.78 -3.29
CA LEU A 506 -17.80 -27.18 -3.89
C LEU A 506 -17.62 -25.69 -4.23
N LYS A 507 -16.38 -25.27 -4.48
CA LYS A 507 -15.99 -23.95 -4.98
C LYS A 507 -16.45 -22.76 -4.13
N ALA A 508 -16.65 -22.93 -2.82
CA ALA A 508 -16.85 -21.80 -1.92
C ALA A 508 -15.65 -20.84 -1.99
N ASP A 509 -15.96 -19.56 -2.02
CA ASP A 509 -15.03 -18.47 -2.28
C ASP A 509 -15.39 -17.21 -1.47
N ARG A 510 -14.68 -16.10 -1.76
CA ARG A 510 -14.87 -14.83 -1.06
C ARG A 510 -16.25 -14.20 -1.22
N ALA A 511 -16.96 -14.54 -2.29
CA ALA A 511 -18.30 -14.04 -2.56
C ALA A 511 -19.38 -15.03 -2.08
N SER A 512 -19.00 -16.14 -1.46
CA SER A 512 -19.92 -17.11 -0.88
C SER A 512 -20.41 -16.66 0.50
N LEU A 513 -21.72 -16.78 0.74
CA LEU A 513 -22.33 -16.67 2.06
C LEU A 513 -22.47 -18.06 2.66
N VAL A 514 -21.82 -18.32 3.80
CA VAL A 514 -21.98 -19.55 4.56
C VAL A 514 -22.94 -19.30 5.72
N ILE A 515 -24.04 -20.05 5.78
CA ILE A 515 -25.06 -19.95 6.83
C ILE A 515 -24.94 -21.19 7.70
N PHE A 516 -24.50 -21.02 8.94
CA PHE A 516 -24.54 -22.09 9.93
C PHE A 516 -25.89 -22.08 10.65
N VAL A 517 -26.62 -23.17 10.53
CA VAL A 517 -27.91 -23.38 11.22
C VAL A 517 -27.62 -24.06 12.55
N GLY A 518 -27.57 -23.27 13.62
CA GLY A 518 -27.47 -23.76 14.98
C GLY A 518 -28.68 -24.59 15.39
N TYR A 519 -28.46 -25.48 16.35
CA TYR A 519 -29.46 -26.44 16.82
C TYR A 519 -29.79 -26.22 18.30
N GLU A 520 -30.52 -27.15 18.92
CA GLU A 520 -31.01 -27.07 20.29
C GLU A 520 -29.92 -26.72 21.33
N ASP A 521 -28.68 -27.23 21.22
CA ASP A 521 -27.57 -26.87 22.10
C ASP A 521 -26.64 -25.82 21.48
N SER A 522 -26.71 -24.61 22.03
CA SER A 522 -25.88 -23.47 21.62
C SER A 522 -24.37 -23.63 21.85
N ASN A 523 -23.90 -24.61 22.63
CA ASN A 523 -22.46 -24.86 22.80
C ASN A 523 -21.78 -25.18 21.47
N HIS A 524 -22.53 -25.68 20.49
CA HIS A 524 -22.04 -26.10 19.19
C HIS A 524 -22.08 -24.99 18.15
N ASP A 525 -22.55 -23.79 18.51
CA ASP A 525 -22.37 -22.58 17.71
C ASP A 525 -20.87 -22.31 17.42
N PHE A 526 -19.95 -22.90 18.20
CA PHE A 526 -18.50 -22.79 17.96
C PHE A 526 -18.08 -23.33 16.58
N TYR A 527 -18.78 -24.33 16.03
CA TYR A 527 -18.49 -24.86 14.70
C TYR A 527 -18.62 -23.77 13.63
N ALA A 528 -19.55 -22.82 13.78
CA ALA A 528 -19.67 -21.68 12.88
C ALA A 528 -18.39 -20.82 12.88
N ALA A 529 -17.84 -20.55 14.07
CA ALA A 529 -16.60 -19.80 14.20
C ALA A 529 -15.41 -20.57 13.62
N MET A 530 -15.27 -21.86 13.97
CA MET A 530 -14.15 -22.69 13.50
C MET A 530 -14.16 -22.88 11.98
N ILE A 531 -15.29 -23.35 11.43
CA ILE A 531 -15.42 -23.60 9.99
C ILE A 531 -15.32 -22.29 9.21
N GLY A 532 -15.94 -21.21 9.68
CA GLY A 532 -15.90 -19.91 9.00
C GLY A 532 -14.51 -19.28 8.97
N MET A 533 -13.62 -19.72 9.85
CA MET A 533 -12.23 -19.25 9.90
C MET A 533 -11.35 -19.90 8.83
N LEU A 534 -11.58 -21.19 8.53
CA LEU A 534 -10.63 -22.02 7.78
C LEU A 534 -10.52 -21.69 6.29
N PRO A 535 -11.58 -21.43 5.51
CA PRO A 535 -11.42 -21.13 4.09
C PRO A 535 -10.59 -19.85 3.89
N PHE A 536 -9.32 -20.00 3.49
CA PHE A 536 -8.41 -18.85 3.32
C PHE A 536 -8.86 -17.89 2.21
N ARG A 537 -9.65 -18.38 1.25
CA ARG A 537 -10.37 -17.55 0.25
C ARG A 537 -11.23 -16.46 0.92
N GLY A 538 -11.51 -16.63 2.21
CA GLY A 538 -12.46 -15.87 3.00
C GLY A 538 -13.86 -16.31 2.63
N VAL A 539 -14.74 -16.45 3.61
CA VAL A 539 -16.18 -16.61 3.39
C VAL A 539 -16.90 -15.67 4.35
N SER A 540 -18.11 -15.23 4.01
CA SER A 540 -18.95 -14.53 4.98
C SER A 540 -19.75 -15.55 5.76
N MET A 541 -19.44 -15.75 7.05
CA MET A 541 -20.19 -16.66 7.92
C MET A 541 -21.34 -15.92 8.62
N ALA A 542 -22.56 -16.45 8.49
CA ALA A 542 -23.75 -16.05 9.23
C ALA A 542 -24.16 -17.19 10.17
N LEU A 543 -24.43 -16.88 11.44
CA LEU A 543 -24.84 -17.86 12.44
C LEU A 543 -26.34 -17.69 12.74
N ILE A 544 -27.14 -18.72 12.54
CA ILE A 544 -28.48 -18.83 13.13
C ILE A 544 -28.34 -19.59 14.44
N THR A 545 -28.82 -19.05 15.57
CA THR A 545 -28.64 -19.65 16.90
C THR A 545 -29.96 -19.78 17.64
N GLN A 546 -30.08 -20.86 18.44
CA GLN A 546 -31.23 -21.13 19.32
C GLN A 546 -30.99 -20.71 20.78
N ARG A 547 -29.95 -19.89 21.02
CA ARG A 547 -29.63 -19.33 22.35
C ARG A 547 -30.85 -18.67 23.00
N GLN A 548 -31.10 -19.05 24.26
CA GLN A 548 -32.14 -18.45 25.11
C GLN A 548 -31.63 -17.23 25.92
N ARG A 549 -30.31 -16.99 25.90
CA ARG A 549 -29.62 -15.82 26.49
C ARG A 549 -28.38 -15.50 25.66
N TYR A 550 -27.94 -14.24 25.60
CA TYR A 550 -26.85 -13.85 24.71
C TYR A 550 -25.51 -14.56 24.99
N GLY A 551 -25.14 -14.73 26.26
CA GLY A 551 -23.76 -15.13 26.61
C GLY A 551 -22.72 -14.12 26.10
N ASP A 552 -21.49 -14.58 25.93
CA ASP A 552 -20.49 -13.87 25.11
C ASP A 552 -20.73 -14.20 23.63
N LEU A 553 -20.81 -13.16 22.81
CA LEU A 553 -21.03 -13.26 21.36
C LEU A 553 -19.72 -13.21 20.56
N LEU A 554 -18.59 -12.88 21.20
CA LEU A 554 -17.27 -12.76 20.58
C LEU A 554 -16.30 -13.87 20.99
N THR A 555 -16.71 -14.76 21.88
CA THR A 555 -15.93 -15.93 22.31
C THR A 555 -16.72 -17.21 22.10
N TYR A 556 -16.12 -18.18 21.41
CA TYR A 556 -16.71 -19.48 21.13
C TYR A 556 -15.74 -20.58 21.54
N THR A 557 -16.14 -21.37 22.53
CA THR A 557 -15.38 -22.48 23.08
C THR A 557 -16.08 -23.78 22.74
N SER A 558 -15.34 -24.79 22.31
CA SER A 558 -15.91 -26.10 22.00
C SER A 558 -16.34 -26.86 23.27
N PRO A 559 -17.26 -27.85 23.16
CA PRO A 559 -17.62 -28.73 24.26
C PRO A 559 -16.43 -29.37 24.98
N SER A 560 -15.40 -29.77 24.26
CA SER A 560 -14.15 -30.32 24.83
C SER A 560 -13.28 -29.29 25.55
N LYS A 561 -13.52 -27.98 25.34
CA LYS A 561 -12.75 -26.84 25.84
C LYS A 561 -11.32 -26.73 25.29
N VAL A 562 -10.94 -27.59 24.34
CA VAL A 562 -9.64 -27.53 23.66
C VAL A 562 -9.62 -26.42 22.62
N PHE A 563 -10.68 -26.28 21.84
CA PHE A 563 -10.75 -25.26 20.80
C PHE A 563 -11.48 -24.02 21.31
N ASN A 564 -10.92 -22.86 21.02
CA ASN A 564 -11.48 -21.59 21.43
C ASN A 564 -11.11 -20.53 20.40
N ILE A 565 -12.09 -19.80 19.89
CA ILE A 565 -11.87 -18.57 19.13
C ILE A 565 -12.38 -17.39 19.95
N GLU A 566 -11.48 -16.46 20.19
CA GLU A 566 -11.78 -15.16 20.79
C GLU A 566 -11.58 -14.05 19.75
N GLY A 567 -12.64 -13.31 19.45
CA GLY A 567 -12.62 -12.20 18.50
C GLY A 567 -11.68 -11.07 18.92
N VAL A 568 -11.54 -10.83 20.23
CA VAL A 568 -10.67 -9.76 20.78
C VAL A 568 -9.20 -10.18 20.93
N ASN A 569 -8.80 -11.36 20.46
CA ASN A 569 -7.40 -11.79 20.52
C ASN A 569 -6.52 -10.96 19.56
N ALA A 570 -5.51 -10.29 20.11
CA ALA A 570 -4.53 -9.51 19.35
C ALA A 570 -3.71 -10.34 18.36
N ALA A 571 -3.39 -11.60 18.69
CA ALA A 571 -2.66 -12.50 17.78
C ALA A 571 -3.41 -12.76 16.47
N ARG A 572 -4.72 -12.54 16.46
CA ARG A 572 -5.59 -12.65 15.27
C ARG A 572 -5.83 -11.32 14.58
N MET A 573 -5.26 -10.23 15.10
CA MET A 573 -5.45 -8.87 14.62
C MET A 573 -6.94 -8.47 14.52
N GLY A 574 -7.78 -8.98 15.42
CA GLY A 574 -9.22 -8.71 15.44
C GLY A 574 -10.02 -9.40 14.33
N MET A 575 -9.43 -10.36 13.62
CA MET A 575 -10.15 -11.16 12.63
C MET A 575 -11.13 -12.11 13.32
N PHE A 576 -12.42 -11.86 13.07
CA PHE A 576 -13.50 -12.73 13.52
C PHE A 576 -14.33 -13.25 12.32
N PRO A 577 -14.57 -14.57 12.20
CA PRO A 577 -15.17 -15.17 11.00
C PRO A 577 -16.68 -14.92 10.90
N ILE A 578 -17.41 -14.92 12.02
CA ILE A 578 -18.86 -14.66 12.03
C ILE A 578 -19.12 -13.18 11.79
N LYS A 579 -19.95 -12.87 10.80
CA LYS A 579 -20.29 -11.51 10.36
C LYS A 579 -21.66 -11.03 10.84
N ALA A 580 -22.57 -11.94 11.12
CA ALA A 580 -23.88 -11.65 11.69
C ALA A 580 -24.41 -12.88 12.44
N VAL A 581 -25.15 -12.62 13.52
CA VAL A 581 -25.86 -13.65 14.28
C VAL A 581 -27.37 -13.38 14.17
N PHE A 582 -28.17 -14.42 14.05
CA PHE A 582 -29.62 -14.37 13.93
C PHE A 582 -30.25 -15.31 14.93
N GLY A 583 -31.28 -14.87 15.64
CA GLY A 583 -32.00 -15.74 16.58
C GLY A 583 -33.25 -15.06 17.13
N VAL A 584 -33.80 -15.60 18.22
CA VAL A 584 -35.09 -15.17 18.78
C VAL A 584 -34.99 -14.08 19.84
N LEU A 585 -33.78 -13.78 20.31
CA LEU A 585 -33.56 -12.71 21.28
C LEU A 585 -33.67 -11.33 20.61
N PRO A 586 -33.87 -10.24 21.36
CA PRO A 586 -33.89 -8.88 20.81
C PRO A 586 -32.64 -8.53 19.99
N ASP A 587 -32.70 -7.45 19.22
CA ASP A 587 -31.50 -6.95 18.53
C ASP A 587 -30.43 -6.54 19.56
N LYS A 588 -29.18 -6.93 19.32
CA LYS A 588 -28.03 -6.55 20.16
C LYS A 588 -26.78 -6.35 19.33
N THR A 589 -25.95 -5.41 19.73
CA THR A 589 -24.59 -5.25 19.19
C THR A 589 -23.59 -5.62 20.27
N ALA A 590 -22.70 -6.56 19.98
CA ALA A 590 -21.50 -6.79 20.77
C ALA A 590 -20.36 -5.95 20.17
N ASP A 591 -19.70 -5.17 21.01
CA ASP A 591 -18.58 -4.33 20.64
C ASP A 591 -17.51 -4.42 21.74
N ALA A 592 -16.27 -4.70 21.36
CA ALA A 592 -15.17 -4.87 22.31
C ALA A 592 -13.83 -4.49 21.68
N THR A 593 -12.97 -3.86 22.48
CA THR A 593 -11.60 -3.51 22.09
C THR A 593 -10.72 -4.76 22.07
N ILE A 594 -9.84 -4.86 21.07
CA ILE A 594 -8.84 -5.92 21.00
C ILE A 594 -7.90 -5.83 22.21
N LYS A 595 -7.59 -6.97 22.82
CA LYS A 595 -6.65 -7.06 23.94
C LYS A 595 -5.27 -6.46 23.61
N PRO A 596 -4.50 -6.01 24.61
CA PRO A 596 -3.11 -5.61 24.40
C PRO A 596 -2.29 -6.74 23.76
N TRP A 597 -1.36 -6.37 22.88
CA TRP A 597 -0.42 -7.30 22.27
C TRP A 597 0.84 -7.29 23.14
N ILE A 598 1.23 -8.47 23.61
CA ILE A 598 2.33 -8.65 24.55
C ILE A 598 3.25 -9.71 23.93
N PRO A 599 4.16 -9.31 23.02
CA PRO A 599 5.15 -10.23 22.45
C PRO A 599 6.30 -10.47 23.44
N VAL A 600 7.16 -11.45 23.16
CA VAL A 600 8.35 -11.72 23.98
C VAL A 600 9.28 -10.50 23.97
N ASP A 601 9.75 -10.08 25.14
CA ASP A 601 10.67 -8.94 25.24
C ASP A 601 12.11 -9.38 24.96
N ILE A 602 12.61 -8.99 23.78
CA ILE A 602 13.97 -9.30 23.33
C ILE A 602 14.97 -8.18 23.62
N LYS A 603 14.55 -7.04 24.21
CA LYS A 603 15.45 -5.91 24.51
C LYS A 603 16.73 -6.29 25.26
N PRO A 604 16.72 -7.24 26.22
CA PRO A 604 17.95 -7.66 26.91
C PRO A 604 19.02 -8.23 25.97
N TYR A 605 18.63 -8.78 24.82
CA TYR A 605 19.55 -9.41 23.87
C TYR A 605 20.01 -8.48 22.74
N ILE A 606 19.18 -7.52 22.31
CA ILE A 606 19.48 -6.60 21.19
C ILE A 606 20.72 -5.72 21.45
N ASN A 607 20.92 -5.28 22.69
CA ASN A 607 22.00 -4.37 23.09
C ASN A 607 22.92 -5.00 24.14
N ASN A 608 23.03 -6.33 24.17
CA ASN A 608 23.89 -7.00 25.14
C ASN A 608 25.35 -6.57 24.89
N VAL A 609 26.01 -6.06 25.92
CA VAL A 609 27.42 -5.61 25.88
C VAL A 609 28.35 -6.79 25.56
N ASP A 610 27.91 -7.99 25.93
CA ASP A 610 28.58 -9.25 25.65
C ASP A 610 28.09 -9.89 24.34
N GLN A 611 28.40 -9.23 23.22
CA GLN A 611 28.20 -9.81 21.87
C GLN A 611 29.14 -10.99 21.58
N VAL A 612 30.11 -11.28 22.47
CA VAL A 612 31.01 -12.42 22.34
C VAL A 612 30.27 -13.70 22.74
N HIS A 613 29.49 -13.66 23.81
CA HIS A 613 28.68 -14.81 24.28
C HIS A 613 27.24 -14.80 23.73
N HIS A 614 26.65 -13.64 23.41
CA HIS A 614 25.31 -13.52 22.82
C HIS A 614 25.32 -12.72 21.50
N PRO A 615 25.96 -13.24 20.43
CA PRO A 615 26.01 -12.56 19.13
C PRO A 615 24.65 -12.63 18.46
N THR A 616 23.78 -11.66 18.75
CA THR A 616 22.41 -11.65 18.25
C THR A 616 22.18 -10.56 17.21
N ILE A 617 21.39 -10.87 16.20
CA ILE A 617 20.93 -9.92 15.17
C ILE A 617 19.42 -9.82 15.28
N ASN A 618 18.93 -8.62 15.56
CA ASN A 618 17.50 -8.32 15.54
C ASN A 618 17.07 -7.85 14.16
N LEU A 619 16.04 -8.49 13.61
CA LEU A 619 15.35 -8.02 12.42
C LEU A 619 14.04 -7.35 12.85
N PRO A 620 13.95 -6.01 12.86
CA PRO A 620 12.71 -5.36 13.24
C PRO A 620 11.61 -5.77 12.26
N PHE A 621 10.51 -6.28 12.79
CA PHE A 621 9.36 -6.67 11.97
C PHE A 621 8.05 -6.37 12.68
N LYS A 622 7.02 -6.12 11.88
CA LYS A 622 5.66 -5.89 12.35
C LYS A 622 4.67 -6.58 11.43
N VAL A 623 3.53 -6.96 11.97
CA VAL A 623 2.37 -7.40 11.18
C VAL A 623 1.14 -6.67 11.70
N GLY A 624 0.50 -5.87 10.86
CA GLY A 624 -0.71 -5.13 11.23
C GLY A 624 -0.52 -4.16 12.42
N ALA A 625 0.64 -3.49 12.45
CA ALA A 625 1.15 -2.63 13.50
C ALA A 625 1.50 -3.34 14.82
N LEU A 626 1.43 -4.67 14.87
CA LEU A 626 1.88 -5.46 16.02
C LEU A 626 3.34 -5.85 15.84
N THR A 627 4.18 -5.55 16.82
CA THR A 627 5.61 -5.94 16.81
C THR A 627 5.74 -7.45 16.82
N LEU A 628 6.50 -7.99 15.86
CA LEU A 628 6.94 -9.37 15.85
C LEU A 628 8.44 -9.39 16.13
N PRO A 629 8.88 -9.78 17.34
CA PRO A 629 10.29 -9.94 17.65
C PRO A 629 10.89 -11.04 16.76
N MET A 630 11.92 -10.71 15.99
CA MET A 630 12.69 -11.66 15.20
C MET A 630 14.16 -11.56 15.58
N LEU A 631 14.70 -12.61 16.19
CA LEU A 631 16.05 -12.65 16.72
C LEU A 631 16.83 -13.81 16.09
N THR A 632 17.96 -13.51 15.46
CA THR A 632 18.93 -14.51 15.02
C THR A 632 20.04 -14.62 16.06
N HIS A 633 20.29 -15.82 16.57
CA HIS A 633 21.43 -16.12 17.43
C HIS A 633 22.56 -16.75 16.61
N ASN A 634 23.73 -16.09 16.58
CA ASN A 634 24.91 -16.50 15.81
C ASN A 634 25.96 -17.27 16.63
N GLY A 635 25.66 -17.53 17.91
CA GLY A 635 26.51 -18.30 18.82
C GLY A 635 26.40 -19.79 18.57
N SER A 636 26.96 -20.59 19.48
CA SER A 636 26.82 -22.04 19.40
C SER A 636 25.35 -22.44 19.54
N TYR A 637 24.99 -23.59 18.99
CA TYR A 637 23.65 -24.17 19.14
C TYR A 637 23.25 -24.33 20.62
N ALA A 638 24.18 -24.72 21.50
CA ALA A 638 23.91 -24.87 22.93
C ALA A 638 23.56 -23.53 23.60
N ASP A 639 24.39 -22.50 23.41
CA ASP A 639 24.14 -21.15 23.96
C ASP A 639 22.84 -20.54 23.43
N SER A 640 22.49 -20.88 22.18
CA SER A 640 21.25 -20.44 21.55
C SER A 640 20.01 -21.07 22.22
N ILE A 641 20.08 -22.34 22.62
CA ILE A 641 19.00 -23.01 23.37
C ILE A 641 18.84 -22.39 24.75
N GLU A 642 19.94 -22.13 25.46
CA GLU A 642 19.90 -21.47 26.77
C GLU A 642 19.28 -20.08 26.67
N SER A 643 19.66 -19.31 25.65
CA SER A 643 19.07 -17.98 25.39
C SER A 643 17.57 -18.06 25.09
N LEU A 644 17.11 -19.06 24.33
CA LEU A 644 15.68 -19.29 24.08
C LEU A 644 14.93 -19.64 25.38
N ARG A 645 15.50 -20.52 26.20
CA ARG A 645 14.95 -20.87 27.52
C ARG A 645 14.80 -19.64 28.39
N ASP A 646 15.87 -18.86 28.52
CA ASP A 646 15.90 -17.68 29.39
C ASP A 646 14.87 -16.62 28.95
N LEU A 647 14.69 -16.42 27.64
CA LEU A 647 13.63 -15.59 27.07
C LEU A 647 12.23 -16.10 27.45
N CYS A 648 11.97 -17.41 27.31
CA CYS A 648 10.67 -17.99 27.63
C CYS A 648 10.38 -17.93 29.13
N ASP A 649 11.35 -18.33 29.96
CA ASP A 649 11.23 -18.35 31.42
C ASP A 649 10.99 -16.96 31.99
N THR A 650 11.69 -15.95 31.46
CA THR A 650 11.52 -14.55 31.85
C THR A 650 10.14 -14.03 31.42
N HIS A 651 9.75 -14.26 30.18
CA HIS A 651 8.49 -13.73 29.64
C HIS A 651 7.26 -14.36 30.30
N TYR A 652 7.27 -15.67 30.51
CA TYR A 652 6.14 -16.40 31.08
C TYR A 652 6.26 -16.61 32.60
N ASN A 653 7.22 -15.96 33.26
CA ASN A 653 7.48 -16.11 34.70
C ASN A 653 7.62 -17.58 35.13
N LYS A 654 8.25 -18.42 34.30
CA LYS A 654 8.39 -19.87 34.49
C LYS A 654 7.07 -20.63 34.69
N LYS A 655 5.94 -20.03 34.31
CA LYS A 655 4.58 -20.57 34.48
C LYS A 655 3.94 -20.77 33.10
N TYR A 656 4.42 -21.77 32.38
CA TYR A 656 3.90 -22.15 31.07
C TYR A 656 4.07 -23.66 30.84
N PHE A 657 3.37 -24.18 29.83
CA PHE A 657 3.53 -25.56 29.37
C PHE A 657 3.99 -25.55 27.91
N PRO A 658 5.28 -25.83 27.62
CA PRO A 658 5.80 -25.88 26.28
C PRO A 658 5.34 -27.15 25.55
N ILE A 659 4.89 -26.99 24.32
CA ILE A 659 4.66 -28.06 23.36
C ILE A 659 5.63 -27.83 22.20
N VAL A 660 6.66 -28.66 22.08
CA VAL A 660 7.63 -28.57 21.01
C VAL A 660 7.18 -29.45 19.84
N SER A 661 6.81 -28.81 18.73
CA SER A 661 6.42 -29.47 17.49
C SER A 661 7.61 -29.59 16.56
N CYS A 662 7.93 -30.80 16.10
CA CYS A 662 9.12 -31.06 15.29
C CYS A 662 8.85 -32.11 14.19
N GLY A 663 9.25 -31.80 12.95
CA GLY A 663 9.19 -32.77 11.86
C GLY A 663 10.31 -33.81 11.94
N GLU A 664 10.10 -34.99 11.38
CA GLU A 664 10.99 -36.15 11.55
C GLU A 664 12.47 -35.91 11.21
N THR A 665 12.78 -35.07 10.22
CA THR A 665 14.16 -34.72 9.88
C THR A 665 14.82 -33.87 10.97
N CYS A 666 14.10 -32.87 11.50
CA CYS A 666 14.62 -32.04 12.59
C CYS A 666 14.64 -32.82 13.92
N ASP A 667 13.73 -33.77 14.11
CA ASP A 667 13.74 -34.72 15.24
C ASP A 667 14.98 -35.62 15.18
N ALA A 668 15.32 -36.16 14.00
CA ALA A 668 16.53 -36.97 13.81
C ALA A 668 17.81 -36.17 14.10
N LEU A 669 17.82 -34.87 13.79
CA LEU A 669 18.92 -33.95 14.12
C LEU A 669 18.95 -33.56 15.61
N GLY A 670 17.94 -33.91 16.41
CA GLY A 670 17.85 -33.59 17.84
C GLY A 670 17.27 -32.22 18.18
N TYR A 671 17.01 -31.38 17.18
CA TYR A 671 16.62 -29.99 17.41
C TYR A 671 15.41 -29.81 18.32
N GLY A 672 14.38 -30.62 18.12
CA GLY A 672 13.20 -30.56 18.95
C GLY A 672 13.41 -31.13 20.36
N THR A 673 14.17 -32.21 20.49
CA THR A 673 14.39 -32.86 21.80
C THR A 673 15.20 -31.99 22.73
N ASP A 674 16.26 -31.37 22.22
CA ASP A 674 17.18 -30.58 23.02
C ASP A 674 16.50 -29.28 23.49
N ILE A 675 15.70 -28.65 22.62
CA ILE A 675 14.88 -27.48 22.98
C ILE A 675 13.85 -27.86 24.05
N LEU A 676 13.17 -29.00 23.90
CA LEU A 676 12.20 -29.41 24.89
C LEU A 676 12.87 -29.71 26.24
N GLU A 677 14.01 -30.39 26.25
CA GLU A 677 14.78 -30.71 27.46
C GLU A 677 15.14 -29.43 28.24
N ALA A 678 15.57 -28.38 27.55
CA ALA A 678 15.86 -27.09 28.16
C ALA A 678 14.63 -26.38 28.76
N LEU A 679 13.41 -26.67 28.26
CA LEU A 679 12.16 -26.01 28.64
C LEU A 679 11.26 -26.87 29.55
N GLN A 680 11.70 -28.07 29.97
CA GLN A 680 10.87 -28.99 30.76
C GLN A 680 10.36 -28.36 32.07
N PRO A 681 9.16 -28.75 32.56
CA PRO A 681 8.30 -29.83 32.06
C PRO A 681 7.45 -29.44 30.83
N GLY A 682 7.32 -30.30 29.82
CA GLY A 682 6.54 -30.05 28.60
C GLY A 682 6.11 -31.30 27.81
N TYR A 683 5.67 -31.11 26.57
CA TYR A 683 5.28 -32.19 25.65
C TYR A 683 6.01 -32.11 24.31
N TYR A 684 6.45 -33.28 23.81
CA TYR A 684 7.06 -33.41 22.50
C TYR A 684 6.04 -33.91 21.47
N PHE A 685 5.83 -33.14 20.41
CA PHE A 685 4.95 -33.52 19.31
C PHE A 685 5.77 -33.70 18.03
N ASN A 686 5.96 -34.94 17.60
CA ASN A 686 6.63 -35.24 16.34
C ASN A 686 5.65 -35.64 15.24
N HIS A 687 5.96 -35.27 14.00
CA HIS A 687 5.09 -35.53 12.85
C HIS A 687 5.90 -35.83 11.59
N LYS A 688 5.23 -36.31 10.52
CA LYS A 688 5.88 -36.54 9.22
C LYS A 688 6.20 -35.21 8.54
N SER A 689 7.31 -35.16 7.79
CA SER A 689 7.79 -33.94 7.12
C SER A 689 7.45 -33.93 5.63
N GLY A 690 7.31 -32.72 5.06
CA GLY A 690 7.11 -32.52 3.63
C GLY A 690 5.72 -32.01 3.26
N GLU A 691 5.57 -31.54 2.03
CA GLU A 691 4.38 -30.81 1.60
C GLU A 691 3.12 -31.69 1.51
N THR A 692 3.26 -32.96 1.14
CA THR A 692 2.14 -33.94 1.15
C THR A 692 1.57 -34.17 2.54
N TYR A 693 2.37 -33.97 3.60
CA TYR A 693 1.95 -34.10 4.99
C TYR A 693 1.51 -32.77 5.62
N LYS A 694 1.39 -31.71 4.81
CA LYS A 694 0.80 -30.43 5.20
C LYS A 694 -0.72 -30.51 5.25
N CYS A 695 -1.25 -31.48 5.99
CA CYS A 695 -2.68 -31.77 6.12
C CYS A 695 -3.09 -31.85 7.60
N TRP A 696 -4.38 -31.66 7.88
CA TRP A 696 -4.88 -31.58 9.25
C TRP A 696 -4.74 -32.91 9.99
N GLU A 697 -4.81 -34.04 9.29
CA GLU A 697 -4.67 -35.38 9.85
C GLU A 697 -3.29 -35.63 10.49
N ASN A 698 -2.23 -35.02 9.93
CA ASN A 698 -0.87 -35.17 10.45
C ASN A 698 -0.61 -34.32 11.70
N TYR A 699 -1.47 -33.34 11.99
CA TYR A 699 -1.31 -32.36 13.08
C TYR A 699 -2.44 -32.37 14.13
N GLY A 700 -3.48 -33.18 13.94
CA GLY A 700 -4.51 -33.45 14.93
C GLY A 700 -4.35 -34.84 15.53
N THR A 701 -3.81 -34.94 16.74
CA THR A 701 -3.73 -36.20 17.49
C THR A 701 -4.42 -36.09 18.84
N LYS A 702 -4.93 -37.23 19.33
CA LYS A 702 -5.57 -37.30 20.65
C LYS A 702 -4.60 -36.87 21.74
N GLU A 703 -3.35 -37.34 21.65
CA GLU A 703 -2.30 -37.07 22.63
C GLU A 703 -2.00 -35.57 22.72
N LEU A 704 -1.89 -34.88 21.58
CA LEU A 704 -1.65 -33.44 21.55
C LEU A 704 -2.78 -32.67 22.25
N PHE A 705 -4.03 -32.98 21.92
CA PHE A 705 -5.19 -32.31 22.52
C PHE A 705 -5.39 -32.65 24.00
N ASP A 706 -5.06 -33.88 24.42
CA ASP A 706 -5.06 -34.27 25.83
C ASP A 706 -4.03 -33.47 26.63
N GLN A 707 -2.84 -33.21 26.07
CA GLN A 707 -1.81 -32.40 26.74
C GLN A 707 -2.23 -30.94 26.86
N ILE A 708 -2.83 -30.36 25.82
CA ILE A 708 -3.40 -29.00 25.87
C ILE A 708 -4.48 -28.91 26.95
N SER A 709 -5.37 -29.90 27.02
CA SER A 709 -6.43 -29.97 28.03
C SER A 709 -5.86 -30.03 29.45
N LYS A 710 -4.86 -30.91 29.68
CA LYS A 710 -4.20 -31.07 30.98
C LYS A 710 -3.49 -29.80 31.43
N ALA A 711 -2.77 -29.12 30.53
CA ALA A 711 -2.10 -27.87 30.84
C ALA A 711 -3.10 -26.77 31.25
N ARG A 712 -4.22 -26.64 30.52
CA ARG A 712 -5.28 -25.68 30.84
C ARG A 712 -6.00 -25.97 32.14
N ALA A 713 -6.27 -27.25 32.42
CA ALA A 713 -6.87 -27.67 33.69
C ALA A 713 -5.99 -27.29 34.90
N LYS A 714 -4.66 -27.21 34.71
CA LYS A 714 -3.70 -26.72 35.70
C LYS A 714 -3.55 -25.19 35.73
N GLY A 715 -4.29 -24.46 34.90
CA GLY A 715 -4.18 -23.00 34.78
C GLY A 715 -2.89 -22.52 34.08
N LEU A 716 -2.17 -23.40 33.39
CA LEU A 716 -0.94 -23.05 32.68
C LEU A 716 -1.25 -22.56 31.25
N PRO A 717 -0.66 -21.44 30.80
CA PRO A 717 -0.69 -21.07 29.40
C PRO A 717 0.10 -22.10 28.58
N VAL A 718 -0.50 -22.55 27.48
CA VAL A 718 0.17 -23.43 26.53
C VAL A 718 0.98 -22.59 25.55
N VAL A 719 2.26 -22.93 25.41
CA VAL A 719 3.20 -22.29 24.48
C VAL A 719 3.63 -23.32 23.44
N ILE A 720 3.16 -23.17 22.21
CA ILE A 720 3.54 -24.04 21.10
C ILE A 720 4.80 -23.49 20.46
N ILE A 721 5.81 -24.34 20.32
CA ILE A 721 7.12 -24.01 19.77
C ILE A 721 7.31 -24.80 18.48
N ALA A 722 7.30 -24.11 17.35
CA ALA A 722 7.42 -24.72 16.04
C ALA A 722 8.89 -24.80 15.60
N VAL A 723 9.52 -25.96 15.79
CA VAL A 723 10.92 -26.20 15.40
C VAL A 723 10.94 -26.86 14.02
N GLY A 724 11.44 -26.16 13.00
CA GLY A 724 11.51 -26.75 11.66
C GLY A 724 11.44 -25.75 10.51
N GLY A 725 11.04 -26.25 9.33
CA GLY A 725 10.72 -25.43 8.15
C GLY A 725 9.28 -24.91 8.13
N GLY A 726 8.93 -24.16 7.07
CA GLY A 726 7.64 -23.47 6.95
C GLY A 726 6.41 -24.36 6.88
N VAL A 727 6.55 -25.66 6.60
CA VAL A 727 5.46 -26.65 6.71
C VAL A 727 5.02 -26.77 8.17
N ASN A 728 5.95 -27.03 9.09
CA ASN A 728 5.65 -27.17 10.52
C ASN A 728 5.11 -25.86 11.10
N GLY A 729 5.77 -24.73 10.86
CA GLY A 729 5.32 -23.41 11.34
C GLY A 729 3.88 -23.08 10.93
N ASN A 730 3.53 -23.32 9.66
CA ASN A 730 2.16 -23.13 9.18
C ASN A 730 1.15 -24.06 9.85
N CYS A 731 1.46 -25.34 9.92
CA CYS A 731 0.54 -26.37 10.39
C CYS A 731 0.30 -26.29 11.90
N ILE A 732 1.37 -26.30 12.71
CA ILE A 732 1.23 -26.21 14.15
C ILE A 732 0.83 -24.80 14.59
N GLY A 733 1.18 -23.77 13.81
CA GLY A 733 0.67 -22.42 14.03
C GLY A 733 -0.84 -22.33 13.82
N LEU A 734 -1.43 -23.13 12.92
CA LEU A 734 -2.88 -23.23 12.77
C LEU A 734 -3.49 -23.96 13.97
N VAL A 735 -2.86 -25.02 14.48
CA VAL A 735 -3.29 -25.66 15.74
C VAL A 735 -3.22 -24.67 16.91
N ALA A 736 -2.18 -23.84 17.00
CA ALA A 736 -2.06 -22.78 18.01
C ALA A 736 -3.19 -21.76 17.88
N GLY A 737 -3.52 -21.35 16.65
CA GLY A 737 -4.68 -20.52 16.37
C GLY A 737 -5.97 -21.17 16.87
N LEU A 738 -6.31 -22.36 16.39
CA LEU A 738 -7.56 -23.08 16.71
C LEU A 738 -7.74 -23.31 18.21
N THR A 739 -6.64 -23.55 18.92
CA THR A 739 -6.68 -23.73 20.37
C THR A 739 -6.61 -22.41 21.13
N ASN A 740 -6.16 -21.30 20.54
CA ASN A 740 -5.85 -20.03 21.24
C ASN A 740 -4.62 -20.14 22.16
N SER A 741 -3.62 -20.92 21.74
CA SER A 741 -2.34 -21.08 22.44
C SER A 741 -1.31 -20.04 21.98
N ARG A 742 -0.31 -19.77 22.81
CA ARG A 742 0.83 -18.90 22.46
C ARG A 742 1.70 -19.60 21.42
N LEU A 743 2.33 -18.86 20.50
CA LEU A 743 3.13 -19.42 19.42
C LEU A 743 4.53 -18.80 19.38
N ILE A 744 5.56 -19.63 19.36
CA ILE A 744 6.96 -19.27 19.09
C ILE A 744 7.41 -20.08 17.88
N GLU A 745 8.11 -19.45 16.94
CA GLU A 745 8.66 -20.14 15.77
C GLU A 745 10.20 -20.20 15.86
N VAL A 746 10.76 -21.40 15.70
CA VAL A 746 12.20 -21.67 15.68
C VAL A 746 12.56 -22.21 14.30
N PRO A 747 12.81 -21.33 13.31
CA PRO A 747 13.05 -21.76 11.95
C PRO A 747 14.41 -22.43 11.80
N THR A 748 14.41 -23.59 11.15
CA THR A 748 15.63 -24.36 10.80
C THR A 748 15.92 -24.33 9.29
N THR A 749 15.15 -23.54 8.54
CA THR A 749 15.43 -23.22 7.13
C THR A 749 15.37 -21.71 6.93
N PRO A 750 16.26 -21.11 6.11
CA PRO A 750 16.24 -19.67 5.89
C PRO A 750 14.91 -19.20 5.28
N MET A 751 14.35 -19.95 4.34
CA MET A 751 13.02 -19.69 3.77
C MET A 751 11.90 -19.64 4.83
N HIS A 752 11.95 -20.49 5.87
CA HIS A 752 11.00 -20.37 6.98
C HIS A 752 11.20 -19.04 7.71
N TYR A 753 12.45 -18.65 8.00
CA TYR A 753 12.76 -17.44 8.75
C TYR A 753 12.45 -16.14 8.00
N ASN A 754 12.70 -16.08 6.70
CA ASN A 754 12.56 -14.84 5.95
C ASN A 754 11.24 -14.71 5.18
N ASP A 755 10.55 -15.80 4.89
CA ASP A 755 9.29 -15.81 4.17
C ASP A 755 8.10 -16.35 5.01
N ALA A 756 8.14 -17.59 5.49
CA ALA A 756 6.93 -18.15 6.12
C ALA A 756 6.60 -17.56 7.51
N THR A 757 7.60 -17.20 8.33
CA THR A 757 7.37 -16.53 9.64
C THR A 757 6.97 -15.06 9.51
N THR A 758 7.31 -14.42 8.39
CA THR A 758 6.97 -13.03 8.08
C THR A 758 5.55 -12.89 7.55
N SER A 759 4.70 -13.91 7.68
CA SER A 759 3.27 -13.87 7.40
C SER A 759 2.46 -14.33 8.61
N ALA A 760 1.27 -13.75 8.78
CA ALA A 760 0.29 -14.25 9.74
C ALA A 760 -0.47 -15.49 9.22
N LYS A 761 -0.35 -15.86 7.94
CA LYS A 761 -1.04 -17.03 7.37
C LYS A 761 -0.52 -18.30 8.02
N LYS A 762 -1.42 -19.08 8.65
CA LYS A 762 -1.14 -20.43 9.17
C LYS A 762 -2.15 -21.41 8.57
N ALA A 763 -1.67 -22.41 7.83
CA ALA A 763 -2.49 -23.16 6.87
C ALA A 763 -2.13 -24.63 6.72
N PHE A 764 -3.15 -25.45 6.47
CA PHE A 764 -3.04 -26.75 5.80
C PHE A 764 -3.34 -26.60 4.30
N SER A 765 -2.76 -27.51 3.54
CA SER A 765 -3.16 -27.83 2.17
C SER A 765 -4.33 -28.82 2.19
N LEU A 766 -5.18 -28.77 1.17
CA LEU A 766 -6.20 -29.79 0.95
C LEU A 766 -5.54 -30.97 0.23
N VAL A 767 -5.22 -32.01 1.01
CA VAL A 767 -4.60 -33.25 0.51
C VAL A 767 -5.65 -34.36 0.55
N LYS A 768 -5.81 -35.10 -0.54
CA LYS A 768 -6.70 -36.27 -0.61
C LYS A 768 -5.97 -37.40 -1.33
N SER A 769 -5.88 -38.56 -0.68
CA SER A 769 -5.16 -39.73 -1.21
C SER A 769 -3.75 -39.38 -1.69
N ASN A 770 -2.96 -38.71 -0.82
CA ASN A 770 -1.61 -38.21 -1.09
C ASN A 770 -1.49 -37.19 -2.25
N LYS A 771 -2.60 -36.77 -2.87
CA LYS A 771 -2.61 -35.73 -3.89
C LYS A 771 -2.95 -34.39 -3.27
N ILE A 772 -2.09 -33.40 -3.49
CA ILE A 772 -2.37 -32.01 -3.13
C ILE A 772 -3.38 -31.46 -4.15
N LEU A 773 -4.62 -31.24 -3.71
CA LEU A 773 -5.69 -30.69 -4.54
C LEU A 773 -5.70 -29.16 -4.55
N SER A 774 -5.29 -28.54 -3.45
CA SER A 774 -5.14 -27.10 -3.30
C SER A 774 -4.15 -26.78 -2.18
N LYS A 775 -3.19 -25.91 -2.43
CA LYS A 775 -2.18 -25.48 -1.45
C LYS A 775 -2.75 -24.45 -0.47
N ASN A 776 -2.35 -24.52 0.80
CA ASN A 776 -2.54 -23.48 1.82
C ASN A 776 -3.99 -22.93 1.94
N ILE A 777 -5.00 -23.78 1.76
CA ILE A 777 -6.38 -23.34 1.57
C ILE A 777 -7.24 -23.40 2.83
N LEU A 778 -6.82 -24.20 3.83
CA LEU A 778 -7.53 -24.39 5.10
C LEU A 778 -6.69 -23.80 6.24
N GLY A 779 -7.02 -22.62 6.76
CA GLY A 779 -6.40 -22.10 7.97
C GLY A 779 -6.80 -20.67 8.35
N CYS A 780 -5.94 -19.98 9.09
CA CYS A 780 -6.28 -18.70 9.71
C CYS A 780 -5.11 -17.71 9.76
N PHE A 781 -5.42 -16.46 10.14
CA PHE A 781 -4.39 -15.46 10.45
C PHE A 781 -4.06 -15.48 11.94
N TYR A 782 -2.82 -15.82 12.28
CA TYR A 782 -2.31 -15.92 13.64
C TYR A 782 -0.81 -15.58 13.70
N ILE A 783 -0.44 -14.54 14.46
CA ILE A 783 0.96 -14.10 14.58
C ILE A 783 1.68 -14.81 15.75
N PRO A 784 2.99 -15.12 15.61
CA PRO A 784 3.81 -15.58 16.73
C PRO A 784 4.11 -14.43 17.71
N GLU A 785 4.51 -14.78 18.92
CA GLU A 785 5.03 -13.84 19.93
C GLU A 785 6.54 -13.65 19.84
N LEU A 786 7.24 -14.59 19.18
CA LEU A 786 8.67 -14.58 18.93
C LEU A 786 8.99 -15.46 17.71
N VAL A 787 9.91 -14.99 16.88
CA VAL A 787 10.65 -15.82 15.92
C VAL A 787 12.11 -15.86 16.35
N PHE A 788 12.62 -17.03 16.70
CA PHE A 788 13.97 -17.22 17.23
C PHE A 788 14.78 -18.14 16.32
N CYS A 789 15.68 -17.56 15.52
CA CYS A 789 16.49 -18.26 14.55
C CYS A 789 17.84 -18.70 15.15
N ILE A 790 18.08 -20.00 15.22
CA ILE A 790 19.38 -20.57 15.58
C ILE A 790 20.18 -20.78 14.31
N SER A 791 21.09 -19.85 14.00
CA SER A 791 21.80 -19.82 12.70
C SER A 791 22.56 -21.13 12.39
N GLU A 792 23.13 -21.79 13.41
CA GLU A 792 23.89 -23.03 13.24
C GLU A 792 23.02 -24.19 12.71
N THR A 793 21.69 -24.12 12.88
CA THR A 793 20.77 -25.12 12.29
C THR A 793 20.75 -25.06 10.76
N PHE A 794 21.13 -23.94 10.15
CA PHE A 794 21.22 -23.81 8.69
C PHE A 794 22.43 -24.57 8.10
N LEU A 795 23.38 -25.02 8.93
CA LEU A 795 24.51 -25.80 8.44
C LEU A 795 24.08 -27.21 8.00
N THR A 796 22.98 -27.73 8.53
CA THR A 796 22.44 -29.06 8.19
C THR A 796 21.37 -29.00 7.11
N LEU A 797 21.28 -27.93 6.33
CA LEU A 797 20.36 -27.83 5.19
C LEU A 797 20.66 -28.90 4.14
N SER A 798 19.64 -29.27 3.35
CA SER A 798 19.87 -29.94 2.06
C SER A 798 20.15 -28.89 0.99
N THR A 799 20.80 -29.28 -0.11
CA THR A 799 21.00 -28.35 -1.22
C THR A 799 19.69 -27.88 -1.82
N ALA A 800 18.66 -28.74 -1.85
CA ALA A 800 17.32 -28.33 -2.24
C ALA A 800 16.77 -27.18 -1.37
N ASN A 801 16.99 -27.18 -0.05
CA ASN A 801 16.57 -26.10 0.84
C ASN A 801 17.39 -24.80 0.64
N ALA A 802 18.69 -24.92 0.36
CA ALA A 802 19.51 -23.76 0.01
C ALA A 802 19.01 -23.09 -1.28
N HIS A 803 18.72 -23.89 -2.32
CA HIS A 803 18.15 -23.39 -3.58
C HIS A 803 16.74 -22.84 -3.42
N ALA A 804 15.90 -23.46 -2.58
CA ALA A 804 14.57 -22.95 -2.28
C ALA A 804 14.63 -21.54 -1.67
N THR A 805 15.59 -21.28 -0.79
CA THR A 805 15.81 -19.95 -0.21
C THR A 805 16.10 -18.92 -1.30
N VAL A 806 17.08 -19.18 -2.18
CA VAL A 806 17.43 -18.22 -3.24
C VAL A 806 16.37 -18.12 -4.34
N GLY A 807 15.51 -19.11 -4.51
CA GLY A 807 14.36 -19.01 -5.41
C GLY A 807 13.35 -17.95 -4.94
N GLU A 808 13.01 -17.93 -3.65
CA GLU A 808 12.18 -16.86 -3.06
C GLU A 808 12.91 -15.51 -3.06
N SER A 809 14.23 -15.50 -2.88
CA SER A 809 15.04 -14.30 -3.06
C SER A 809 14.92 -13.77 -4.49
N CYS A 810 15.07 -14.62 -5.50
CA CYS A 810 14.99 -14.25 -6.91
C CYS A 810 13.61 -13.72 -7.29
N LYS A 811 12.54 -14.30 -6.74
CA LYS A 811 11.20 -13.72 -6.84
C LYS A 811 11.21 -12.30 -6.30
N THR A 812 11.66 -12.12 -5.07
CA THR A 812 11.66 -10.81 -4.39
C THR A 812 12.48 -9.77 -5.17
N MET A 813 13.66 -10.14 -5.67
CA MET A 813 14.55 -9.30 -6.50
C MET A 813 13.93 -8.91 -7.85
N ASN A 814 13.16 -9.82 -8.48
CA ASN A 814 12.50 -9.54 -9.76
C ASN A 814 11.16 -8.83 -9.60
N MET A 815 10.53 -8.97 -8.45
CA MET A 815 9.22 -8.43 -8.17
C MET A 815 9.31 -7.03 -7.57
N LEU A 816 10.28 -6.77 -6.70
CA LEU A 816 10.51 -5.46 -6.07
C LEU A 816 11.58 -4.68 -6.79
N GLY A 817 11.35 -3.37 -6.96
CA GLY A 817 12.38 -2.45 -7.41
C GLY A 817 13.20 -1.91 -6.25
N ARG A 818 14.33 -1.26 -6.52
CA ARG A 818 15.10 -0.51 -5.51
C ARG A 818 14.25 0.64 -4.97
N VAL A 819 13.50 0.38 -3.91
CA VAL A 819 12.53 1.33 -3.31
C VAL A 819 13.19 2.54 -2.69
N ASP A 820 14.49 2.44 -2.39
CA ASP A 820 15.38 3.53 -1.96
C ASP A 820 15.84 4.43 -3.12
N SER A 821 15.57 4.06 -4.37
CA SER A 821 15.77 4.90 -5.55
C SER A 821 14.50 5.65 -5.94
N LYS A 822 14.64 6.84 -6.54
CA LYS A 822 13.51 7.61 -7.07
C LYS A 822 12.71 6.83 -8.11
N GLN A 823 13.38 6.06 -8.95
CA GLN A 823 12.74 5.31 -10.02
C GLN A 823 11.97 4.10 -9.49
N GLY A 824 12.56 3.33 -8.57
CA GLY A 824 11.89 2.19 -7.94
C GLY A 824 10.73 2.62 -7.06
N ALA A 825 10.87 3.71 -6.31
CA ALA A 825 9.76 4.23 -5.52
C ALA A 825 8.56 4.71 -6.37
N GLN A 826 8.81 5.20 -7.59
CA GLN A 826 7.75 5.60 -8.53
C GLN A 826 6.99 4.42 -9.15
N ASP A 827 7.64 3.25 -9.30
CA ASP A 827 6.99 2.07 -9.87
C ASP A 827 5.88 1.53 -8.95
N TYR A 828 5.97 1.82 -7.65
CA TYR A 828 4.99 1.41 -6.66
C TYR A 828 3.98 2.51 -6.33
N PHE A 829 2.80 2.40 -6.92
CA PHE A 829 1.72 3.34 -6.64
C PHE A 829 1.14 3.17 -5.22
N ASN A 830 1.15 4.26 -4.45
CA ASN A 830 0.47 4.38 -3.15
C ASN A 830 0.93 3.39 -2.06
N ILE A 831 2.13 2.83 -2.14
CA ILE A 831 2.70 2.10 -1.00
C ILE A 831 2.88 3.10 0.16
N GLU A 832 2.21 2.84 1.28
CA GLU A 832 2.37 3.60 2.53
C GLU A 832 3.43 2.92 3.43
N GLY A 833 4.36 2.21 2.81
CA GLY A 833 5.40 1.42 3.46
C GLY A 833 6.54 2.32 3.92
N ALA A 834 7.09 2.02 5.08
CA ALA A 834 8.11 2.83 5.74
C ALA A 834 9.51 2.56 5.16
N CYS A 835 10.27 3.62 4.87
CA CYS A 835 11.71 3.59 4.53
C CYS A 835 12.51 2.78 5.55
N GLU A 836 12.03 2.66 6.79
CA GLU A 836 12.63 1.80 7.82
C GLU A 836 12.78 0.33 7.38
N PHE A 837 12.03 -0.11 6.36
CA PHE A 837 12.08 -1.45 5.78
C PHE A 837 12.47 -1.46 4.28
N ALA A 838 13.06 -0.38 3.77
CA ALA A 838 13.55 -0.36 2.39
C ALA A 838 14.63 -1.44 2.21
N SER A 839 14.35 -2.42 1.35
CA SER A 839 15.30 -3.47 1.03
C SER A 839 16.19 -3.05 -0.15
N ASP A 840 17.48 -3.28 0.01
CA ASP A 840 18.46 -3.32 -1.07
C ASP A 840 18.78 -4.78 -1.36
N TYR A 841 17.88 -5.43 -2.09
CA TYR A 841 18.01 -6.84 -2.44
C TYR A 841 19.23 -7.13 -3.33
N THR A 842 19.85 -6.11 -3.94
CA THR A 842 21.05 -6.31 -4.77
C THR A 842 22.26 -6.74 -3.93
N LYS A 843 22.24 -6.50 -2.61
CA LYS A 843 23.25 -7.04 -1.68
C LYS A 843 23.25 -8.56 -1.62
N ILE A 844 22.14 -9.21 -1.95
CA ILE A 844 22.05 -10.67 -1.99
C ILE A 844 23.02 -11.22 -3.04
N VAL A 845 23.08 -10.60 -4.23
CA VAL A 845 23.96 -11.07 -5.30
C VAL A 845 25.44 -10.74 -5.05
N GLN A 846 25.73 -9.69 -4.26
CA GLN A 846 27.09 -9.38 -3.79
C GLN A 846 27.63 -10.37 -2.75
N THR A 847 26.78 -11.22 -2.17
CA THR A 847 27.18 -12.23 -1.18
C THR A 847 27.12 -13.65 -1.76
N VAL A 848 27.08 -13.79 -3.08
CA VAL A 848 26.94 -15.08 -3.77
C VAL A 848 28.10 -16.05 -3.49
N GLY A 849 29.33 -15.58 -3.31
CA GLY A 849 30.44 -16.43 -2.85
C GLY A 849 30.18 -17.13 -1.50
N GLY A 850 29.36 -16.53 -0.64
CA GLY A 850 28.87 -17.15 0.59
C GLY A 850 27.86 -18.27 0.33
N PHE A 851 26.97 -18.11 -0.67
CA PHE A 851 26.10 -19.17 -1.15
C PHE A 851 26.90 -20.33 -1.75
N ASP A 852 27.90 -20.02 -2.58
CA ASP A 852 28.78 -21.03 -3.18
C ASP A 852 29.52 -21.83 -2.10
N SER A 853 30.05 -21.14 -1.09
CA SER A 853 30.71 -21.79 0.05
C SER A 853 29.76 -22.68 0.84
N LEU A 854 28.50 -22.26 1.05
CA LEU A 854 27.49 -23.04 1.74
C LEU A 854 27.11 -24.29 0.95
N VAL A 855 26.84 -24.15 -0.35
CA VAL A 855 26.48 -25.29 -1.21
C VAL A 855 27.65 -26.26 -1.29
N ASN A 856 28.87 -25.79 -1.54
CA ASN A 856 30.06 -26.64 -1.58
C ASN A 856 30.27 -27.40 -0.25
N PHE A 857 30.02 -26.76 0.90
CA PHE A 857 30.10 -27.44 2.20
C PHE A 857 29.03 -28.53 2.35
N ILE A 858 27.77 -28.24 2.00
CA ILE A 858 26.66 -29.19 2.09
C ILE A 858 26.86 -30.35 1.11
N GLU A 859 27.45 -30.09 -0.06
CA GLU A 859 27.67 -31.09 -1.10
C GLU A 859 28.92 -31.94 -0.91
N ASP A 860 29.86 -31.51 -0.07
CA ASP A 860 31.07 -32.26 0.26
C ASP A 860 30.71 -33.71 0.65
N PRO A 861 31.31 -34.73 0.00
CA PRO A 861 30.95 -36.13 0.24
C PRO A 861 31.06 -36.57 1.71
N GLN A 862 32.05 -36.04 2.44
CA GLN A 862 32.22 -36.36 3.86
C GLN A 862 31.14 -35.67 4.70
N THR A 863 30.84 -34.40 4.44
CA THR A 863 29.72 -33.69 5.10
C THR A 863 28.37 -34.37 4.84
N ARG A 864 28.08 -34.77 3.59
CA ARG A 864 26.86 -35.52 3.24
C ARG A 864 26.77 -36.85 3.99
N LYS A 865 27.87 -37.61 4.02
CA LYS A 865 27.93 -38.89 4.74
C LYS A 865 27.67 -38.69 6.23
N LEU A 866 28.37 -37.75 6.86
CA LEU A 866 28.22 -37.47 8.29
C LEU A 866 26.79 -37.06 8.65
N LYS A 867 26.17 -36.20 7.83
CA LYS A 867 24.75 -35.84 7.98
C LYS A 867 23.83 -37.05 7.86
N ALA A 868 24.08 -37.95 6.91
CA ALA A 868 23.31 -39.18 6.76
C ALA A 868 23.46 -40.10 7.99
N ASP A 869 24.68 -40.23 8.53
CA ASP A 869 24.96 -41.00 9.75
C ASP A 869 24.25 -40.40 10.98
N ILE A 870 24.25 -39.07 11.13
CA ILE A 870 23.50 -38.35 12.17
C ILE A 870 22.01 -38.67 12.06
N CYS A 871 21.43 -38.52 10.87
CA CYS A 871 20.01 -38.80 10.65
C CYS A 871 19.67 -40.27 10.93
N ALA A 872 20.51 -41.22 10.50
CA ALA A 872 20.30 -42.65 10.75
C ALA A 872 20.27 -42.98 12.25
N VAL A 873 21.22 -42.42 13.03
CA VAL A 873 21.21 -42.55 14.50
C VAL A 873 19.98 -41.86 15.10
N GLY A 874 19.63 -40.67 14.61
CA GLY A 874 18.44 -39.93 15.02
C GLY A 874 17.13 -40.70 14.81
N TYR A 875 16.99 -41.39 13.69
CA TYR A 875 15.83 -42.25 13.43
C TYR A 875 15.78 -43.44 14.39
N ALA A 876 16.92 -44.04 14.74
CA ALA A 876 16.98 -45.09 15.76
C ALA A 876 16.61 -44.56 17.17
N ILE A 877 17.04 -43.35 17.53
CA ILE A 877 16.63 -42.69 18.80
C ILE A 877 15.11 -42.47 18.84
N ARG A 878 14.47 -42.20 17.69
CA ARG A 878 13.02 -41.99 17.64
C ARG A 878 12.24 -43.26 18.03
N GLU A 879 12.78 -44.44 17.74
CA GLU A 879 12.19 -45.73 18.11
C GLU A 879 12.33 -46.02 19.62
N ASP A 880 13.47 -45.63 20.21
CA ASP A 880 13.71 -45.70 21.67
C ASP A 880 14.42 -44.44 22.18
N ARG A 881 13.62 -43.46 22.63
CA ARG A 881 14.13 -42.18 23.15
C ARG A 881 14.85 -42.31 24.49
N SER A 882 14.74 -43.46 25.16
CA SER A 882 15.45 -43.72 26.43
C SER A 882 16.90 -44.16 26.21
N ASN A 883 17.28 -44.46 24.97
CA ASN A 883 18.62 -44.95 24.63
C ASN A 883 19.69 -43.84 24.69
N THR A 884 20.26 -43.67 25.88
CA THR A 884 21.31 -42.68 26.13
C THR A 884 22.61 -42.92 25.34
N THR A 885 22.88 -44.17 24.93
CA THR A 885 24.06 -44.50 24.11
C THR A 885 23.92 -43.95 22.70
N LEU A 886 22.73 -44.11 22.08
CA LEU A 886 22.46 -43.53 20.77
C LEU A 886 22.44 -41.99 20.82
N ALA A 887 21.87 -41.39 21.87
CA ALA A 887 21.91 -39.94 22.08
C ALA A 887 23.34 -39.40 22.09
N LYS A 888 24.22 -39.98 22.94
CA LYS A 888 25.65 -39.60 22.99
C LYS A 888 26.36 -39.79 21.65
N LYS A 889 26.03 -40.85 20.90
CA LYS A 889 26.59 -41.08 19.56
C LYS A 889 26.17 -39.98 18.58
N ARG A 890 24.89 -39.59 18.57
CA ARG A 890 24.39 -38.48 17.74
C ARG A 890 25.10 -37.18 18.09
N ASP A 891 25.27 -36.89 19.38
CA ASP A 891 25.93 -35.66 19.84
C ASP A 891 27.41 -35.60 19.39
N GLN A 892 28.12 -36.73 19.45
CA GLN A 892 29.48 -36.83 18.94
C GLN A 892 29.57 -36.59 17.43
N LEU A 893 28.65 -37.16 16.65
CA LEU A 893 28.60 -36.95 15.19
C LEU A 893 28.25 -35.50 14.84
N LEU A 894 27.32 -34.88 15.58
CA LEU A 894 26.97 -33.47 15.41
C LEU A 894 28.15 -32.55 15.78
N LYS A 895 28.94 -32.91 16.79
CA LYS A 895 30.18 -32.19 17.13
C LYS A 895 31.18 -32.26 15.98
N GLU A 896 31.44 -33.46 15.46
CA GLU A 896 32.31 -33.64 14.28
C GLU A 896 31.82 -32.82 13.08
N PHE A 897 30.49 -32.77 12.86
CA PHE A 897 29.89 -32.02 11.76
C PHE A 897 30.16 -30.52 11.89
N ARG A 898 30.02 -29.97 13.10
CA ARG A 898 30.32 -28.56 13.39
C ARG A 898 31.81 -28.26 13.28
N GLU A 899 32.68 -29.14 13.77
CA GLU A 899 34.14 -29.01 13.62
C GLU A 899 34.57 -28.92 12.15
N ARG A 900 33.96 -29.73 11.27
CA ARG A 900 34.19 -29.63 9.82
C ARG A 900 33.79 -28.27 9.24
N TYR A 901 32.67 -27.71 9.67
CA TYR A 901 32.26 -26.38 9.24
C TYR A 901 33.29 -25.32 9.66
N TYR A 902 33.74 -25.33 10.92
CA TYR A 902 34.73 -24.37 11.40
C TYR A 902 36.12 -24.58 10.78
N ALA A 903 36.45 -25.80 10.34
CA ALA A 903 37.68 -26.10 9.60
C ALA A 903 37.75 -25.46 8.19
N LEU A 904 36.64 -24.93 7.65
CA LEU A 904 36.65 -24.14 6.41
C LEU A 904 37.44 -22.83 6.52
N GLY A 905 37.73 -22.39 7.76
CA GLY A 905 38.42 -21.14 8.06
C GLY A 905 37.47 -19.94 8.19
N PRO A 906 37.94 -18.85 8.81
CA PRO A 906 37.12 -17.67 9.11
C PRO A 906 36.59 -16.98 7.85
N GLU A 907 37.34 -16.98 6.74
CA GLU A 907 36.92 -16.36 5.49
C GLU A 907 35.62 -16.96 4.94
N LYS A 908 35.60 -18.28 4.70
CA LYS A 908 34.43 -18.99 4.17
C LYS A 908 33.27 -19.02 5.15
N THR A 909 33.54 -19.25 6.44
CA THR A 909 32.49 -19.28 7.46
C THR A 909 31.85 -17.91 7.66
N ASN A 910 32.61 -16.81 7.58
CA ASN A 910 32.07 -15.47 7.60
C ASN A 910 31.30 -15.14 6.32
N ALA A 911 31.76 -15.58 5.15
CA ALA A 911 31.03 -15.40 3.89
C ALA A 911 29.65 -16.09 3.92
N ILE A 912 29.58 -17.33 4.43
CA ILE A 912 28.31 -18.07 4.62
C ILE A 912 27.38 -17.32 5.58
N LYS A 913 27.90 -16.88 6.73
CA LYS A 913 27.12 -16.10 7.71
C LYS A 913 26.63 -14.78 7.13
N ALA A 914 27.46 -14.09 6.36
CA ALA A 914 27.12 -12.84 5.69
C ALA A 914 26.01 -13.04 4.65
N PHE A 915 26.11 -14.06 3.80
CA PHE A 915 25.06 -14.42 2.85
C PHE A 915 23.73 -14.71 3.55
N LEU A 916 23.72 -15.58 4.56
CA LEU A 916 22.51 -15.93 5.32
C LEU A 916 21.91 -14.73 6.05
N SER A 917 22.74 -13.85 6.63
CA SER A 917 22.27 -12.65 7.31
C SER A 917 21.68 -11.64 6.33
N THR A 918 22.35 -11.42 5.20
CA THR A 918 21.90 -10.49 4.15
C THR A 918 20.60 -10.95 3.52
N VAL A 919 20.51 -12.21 3.07
CA VAL A 919 19.28 -12.73 2.45
C VAL A 919 18.08 -12.64 3.40
N ASN A 920 18.29 -12.95 4.68
CA ASN A 920 17.23 -12.85 5.68
C ASN A 920 16.82 -11.40 5.90
N LYS A 921 17.76 -10.50 6.13
CA LYS A 921 17.48 -9.08 6.35
C LYS A 921 16.72 -8.46 5.18
N GLU A 922 17.20 -8.66 3.96
CA GLU A 922 16.66 -8.00 2.78
C GLU A 922 15.25 -8.53 2.45
N ILE A 923 15.02 -9.85 2.51
CA ILE A 923 13.67 -10.40 2.26
C ILE A 923 12.68 -10.03 3.36
N VAL A 924 13.09 -10.08 4.64
CA VAL A 924 12.23 -9.66 5.76
C VAL A 924 11.86 -8.19 5.62
N SER A 925 12.83 -7.33 5.29
CA SER A 925 12.58 -5.89 5.06
C SER A 925 11.61 -5.69 3.89
N ALA A 926 11.85 -6.37 2.77
CA ALA A 926 10.96 -6.34 1.60
C ALA A 926 9.51 -6.69 1.94
N LYS A 927 9.30 -7.71 2.79
CA LYS A 927 7.97 -8.13 3.24
C LYS A 927 7.33 -7.13 4.21
N ALA A 928 8.13 -6.59 5.12
CA ALA A 928 7.66 -5.63 6.12
C ALA A 928 7.04 -4.39 5.47
N MET A 929 7.55 -3.94 4.32
CA MET A 929 7.02 -2.77 3.59
C MET A 929 5.50 -2.80 3.38
N PHE A 930 4.92 -3.98 3.18
CA PHE A 930 3.48 -4.13 2.96
C PHE A 930 2.75 -4.63 4.21
N LEU A 931 3.33 -5.62 4.90
CA LEU A 931 2.68 -6.36 5.98
C LEU A 931 2.69 -5.61 7.31
N ALA A 932 3.68 -4.74 7.54
CA ALA A 932 3.82 -4.00 8.78
C ALA A 932 2.60 -3.11 9.07
N TYR A 933 2.07 -2.44 8.06
CA TYR A 933 1.05 -1.40 8.27
C TYR A 933 -0.13 -1.43 7.32
N SER A 934 0.05 -1.88 6.07
CA SER A 934 -0.94 -1.61 5.01
C SER A 934 -1.81 -2.81 4.63
N ASP A 935 -1.26 -4.03 4.67
CA ASP A 935 -1.94 -5.23 4.18
C ASP A 935 -1.50 -6.54 4.89
N PRO A 936 -1.66 -6.65 6.22
CA PRO A 936 -1.20 -7.83 6.98
C PRO A 936 -1.98 -9.12 6.70
N PHE A 937 -3.10 -9.01 5.98
CA PHE A 937 -3.93 -10.15 5.59
C PHE A 937 -3.72 -10.56 4.13
N GLU A 938 -2.77 -9.92 3.43
CA GLU A 938 -2.36 -10.25 2.06
C GLU A 938 -3.53 -10.33 1.08
N LYS A 939 -4.42 -9.33 1.15
CA LYS A 939 -5.67 -9.29 0.38
C LYS A 939 -5.70 -8.17 -0.66
N TYR A 940 -4.69 -7.31 -0.66
CA TYR A 940 -4.53 -6.17 -1.55
C TYR A 940 -3.12 -6.18 -2.15
N ARG A 941 -2.25 -5.24 -1.78
CA ARG A 941 -0.93 -5.07 -2.40
C ARG A 941 0.07 -6.15 -2.03
N ALA A 942 -0.02 -6.71 -0.83
CA ALA A 942 0.88 -7.79 -0.43
C ALA A 942 0.62 -9.09 -1.20
N LEU A 943 -0.48 -9.17 -1.96
CA LEU A 943 -0.66 -10.23 -2.97
C LEU A 943 0.41 -10.16 -4.07
N LEU A 944 1.17 -9.07 -4.14
CA LEU A 944 2.37 -8.99 -4.95
C LEU A 944 3.36 -10.12 -4.65
N PHE A 945 3.50 -10.55 -3.38
CA PHE A 945 4.40 -11.64 -2.96
C PHE A 945 4.10 -13.00 -3.59
N GLU A 946 2.95 -13.14 -4.25
CA GLU A 946 2.55 -14.34 -5.01
C GLU A 946 3.12 -14.34 -6.44
N TYR A 947 4.04 -13.42 -6.79
CA TYR A 947 4.72 -13.43 -8.09
C TYR A 947 5.34 -14.79 -8.34
N ALA A 948 5.15 -15.32 -9.56
CA ALA A 948 5.55 -16.67 -9.98
C ALA A 948 4.88 -17.85 -9.24
N HIS A 949 4.05 -17.61 -8.20
CA HIS A 949 3.44 -18.69 -7.44
C HIS A 949 2.32 -19.42 -8.21
N THR A 950 1.75 -18.82 -9.26
CA THR A 950 0.69 -19.45 -10.07
C THR A 950 1.19 -20.77 -10.67
N LEU A 951 2.25 -20.70 -11.49
CA LEU A 951 2.89 -21.89 -12.05
C LEU A 951 3.77 -22.61 -11.03
N GLY A 952 4.43 -21.88 -10.12
CA GLY A 952 5.27 -22.48 -9.08
C GLY A 952 4.49 -23.48 -8.21
N HIS A 953 3.29 -23.11 -7.73
CA HIS A 953 2.43 -24.02 -6.97
C HIS A 953 1.94 -25.20 -7.81
N GLY A 954 1.63 -24.99 -9.09
CA GLY A 954 1.18 -26.05 -9.99
C GLY A 954 2.26 -27.12 -10.18
N VAL A 955 3.50 -26.69 -10.45
CA VAL A 955 4.67 -27.59 -10.59
C VAL A 955 5.01 -28.28 -9.27
N GLU A 956 5.00 -27.55 -8.15
CA GLU A 956 5.24 -28.12 -6.83
C GLU A 956 4.23 -29.24 -6.52
N ALA A 957 2.94 -28.99 -6.74
CA ALA A 957 1.87 -29.95 -6.49
C ALA A 957 2.00 -31.20 -7.37
N TYR A 958 2.26 -31.02 -8.67
CA TYR A 958 2.40 -32.13 -9.60
C TYR A 958 3.69 -32.93 -9.37
N ALA A 959 4.80 -32.27 -9.05
CA ALA A 959 6.05 -32.95 -8.71
C ALA A 959 5.91 -33.80 -7.44
N ASN A 960 5.24 -33.29 -6.41
CA ASN A 960 4.94 -34.08 -5.19
C ASN A 960 4.08 -35.31 -5.49
N LEU A 961 3.10 -35.20 -6.38
CA LEU A 961 2.34 -36.37 -6.85
C LEU A 961 3.26 -37.40 -7.52
N CYS A 962 4.22 -36.95 -8.33
CA CYS A 962 5.18 -37.85 -8.96
C CYS A 962 6.13 -38.50 -7.96
N TYR A 963 6.55 -37.80 -6.90
CA TYR A 963 7.35 -38.41 -5.83
C TYR A 963 6.57 -39.51 -5.12
N THR A 964 5.28 -39.31 -4.86
CA THR A 964 4.41 -40.37 -4.32
C THR A 964 4.31 -41.56 -5.26
N ARG A 965 4.07 -41.33 -6.56
CA ARG A 965 4.04 -42.41 -7.57
C ARG A 965 5.36 -43.18 -7.64
N ALA A 966 6.49 -42.49 -7.49
CA ALA A 966 7.80 -43.12 -7.47
C ALA A 966 7.95 -44.05 -6.26
N LEU A 967 7.60 -43.56 -5.06
CA LEU A 967 7.61 -44.37 -3.84
C LEU A 967 6.70 -45.60 -3.95
N GLU A 968 5.48 -45.44 -4.47
CA GLU A 968 4.53 -46.54 -4.69
C GLU A 968 5.04 -47.60 -5.68
N ARG A 969 5.90 -47.20 -6.62
CA ARG A 969 6.53 -48.09 -7.61
C ARG A 969 7.92 -48.58 -7.20
N GLY A 970 8.40 -48.24 -5.99
CA GLY A 970 9.75 -48.56 -5.54
C GLY A 970 10.87 -47.86 -6.35
N VAL A 971 10.54 -46.77 -7.04
CA VAL A 971 11.50 -45.93 -7.77
C VAL A 971 12.05 -44.89 -6.80
N GLU A 972 13.37 -44.86 -6.65
CA GLU A 972 14.05 -43.86 -5.81
C GLU A 972 13.85 -42.44 -6.40
N VAL A 973 13.63 -41.46 -5.52
CA VAL A 973 13.56 -40.03 -5.89
C VAL A 973 14.91 -39.39 -5.56
N PRO A 974 15.77 -39.11 -6.55
CA PRO A 974 17.08 -38.51 -6.28
C PRO A 974 16.92 -37.09 -5.75
N GLU A 975 17.79 -36.66 -4.82
CA GLU A 975 17.77 -35.29 -4.27
C GLU A 975 17.80 -34.22 -5.37
N ALA A 976 18.59 -34.44 -6.42
CA ALA A 976 18.69 -33.52 -7.57
C ALA A 976 17.37 -33.36 -8.35
N ALA A 977 16.43 -34.32 -8.26
CA ALA A 977 15.10 -34.26 -8.86
C ALA A 977 14.08 -33.57 -7.95
N ILE A 978 14.39 -33.39 -6.66
CA ILE A 978 13.49 -32.71 -5.71
C ILE A 978 13.37 -31.23 -6.08
N ARG A 979 12.13 -30.78 -6.25
CA ARG A 979 11.75 -29.38 -6.38
C ARG A 979 10.89 -28.99 -5.18
N LEU A 980 11.52 -28.33 -4.21
CA LEU A 980 10.83 -27.71 -3.08
C LEU A 980 10.13 -26.42 -3.52
N HIS A 981 9.29 -25.87 -2.65
CA HIS A 981 8.49 -24.67 -2.90
C HIS A 981 9.28 -23.53 -3.59
N GLY A 982 10.31 -23.00 -2.93
CA GLY A 982 11.09 -21.90 -3.49
C GLY A 982 11.86 -22.25 -4.77
N GLN A 983 12.23 -23.52 -5.00
CA GLN A 983 12.82 -23.94 -6.27
C GLN A 983 11.79 -23.84 -7.41
N CYS A 984 10.56 -24.30 -7.16
CA CYS A 984 9.47 -24.19 -8.13
C CYS A 984 9.14 -22.72 -8.41
N VAL A 985 9.13 -21.87 -7.38
CA VAL A 985 8.93 -20.42 -7.54
C VAL A 985 10.06 -19.79 -8.35
N GLY A 986 11.33 -20.10 -8.05
CA GLY A 986 12.47 -19.59 -8.82
C GLY A 986 12.46 -20.03 -10.30
N MET A 987 12.06 -21.27 -10.59
CA MET A 987 11.83 -21.72 -11.97
C MET A 987 10.68 -20.93 -12.62
N ALA A 988 9.57 -20.75 -11.92
CA ALA A 988 8.43 -20.01 -12.43
C ALA A 988 8.69 -18.51 -12.62
N VAL A 989 9.64 -17.92 -11.89
CA VAL A 989 10.12 -16.54 -12.16
C VAL A 989 10.62 -16.47 -13.60
N GLN A 990 11.49 -17.39 -14.03
CA GLN A 990 12.02 -17.40 -15.40
C GLN A 990 10.89 -17.50 -16.45
N TRP A 991 9.87 -18.30 -16.17
CA TRP A 991 8.72 -18.49 -17.06
C TRP A 991 7.83 -17.25 -17.13
N ALA A 992 7.58 -16.56 -16.02
CA ALA A 992 6.88 -15.28 -16.00
C ALA A 992 7.65 -14.22 -16.81
N GLY A 993 8.98 -14.20 -16.69
CA GLY A 993 9.83 -13.35 -17.52
C GLY A 993 9.77 -13.71 -19.01
N GLN A 994 9.71 -15.01 -19.35
CA GLN A 994 9.56 -15.47 -20.73
C GLN A 994 8.20 -15.09 -21.32
N MET A 995 7.10 -15.31 -20.59
CA MET A 995 5.76 -14.86 -21.02
C MET A 995 5.74 -13.34 -21.23
N SER A 996 6.35 -12.57 -20.33
CA SER A 996 6.48 -11.11 -20.49
C SER A 996 7.29 -10.72 -21.73
N PHE A 997 8.31 -11.49 -22.09
CA PHE A 997 9.09 -11.30 -23.31
C PHE A 997 8.29 -11.59 -24.57
N ASP A 998 7.53 -12.70 -24.58
CA ASP A 998 6.71 -13.09 -25.72
C ASP A 998 5.58 -12.07 -25.98
N LEU A 999 5.07 -11.42 -24.93
CA LEU A 999 4.12 -10.30 -25.03
C LEU A 999 4.75 -8.98 -25.50
N GLY A 1000 6.08 -8.94 -25.58
CA GLY A 1000 6.83 -7.75 -25.95
C GLY A 1000 6.94 -6.70 -24.83
N GLU A 1001 6.60 -7.07 -23.61
CA GLU A 1001 6.59 -6.23 -22.40
C GLU A 1001 7.96 -6.21 -21.71
N LEU A 1002 8.78 -7.25 -21.88
CA LEU A 1002 10.14 -7.34 -21.36
C LEU A 1002 11.13 -7.65 -22.49
N LYS A 1003 12.12 -6.78 -22.75
CA LYS A 1003 13.06 -6.94 -23.89
C LYS A 1003 14.47 -6.53 -23.52
N GLY A 1004 15.44 -6.92 -24.36
CA GLY A 1004 16.84 -6.50 -24.25
C GLY A 1004 17.43 -6.77 -22.87
N ASP A 1005 18.12 -5.77 -22.32
CA ASP A 1005 18.81 -5.88 -21.03
C ASP A 1005 17.84 -6.16 -19.87
N GLY A 1006 16.62 -5.63 -19.91
CA GLY A 1006 15.60 -5.91 -18.89
C GLY A 1006 15.25 -7.40 -18.81
N PHE A 1007 15.14 -8.07 -19.96
CA PHE A 1007 14.92 -9.52 -20.01
C PHE A 1007 16.15 -10.29 -19.52
N ALA A 1008 17.35 -9.89 -19.97
CA ALA A 1008 18.59 -10.54 -19.57
C ALA A 1008 18.79 -10.45 -18.05
N LEU A 1009 18.67 -9.27 -17.45
CA LEU A 1009 18.81 -9.07 -16.01
C LEU A 1009 17.78 -9.86 -15.21
N HIS A 1010 16.53 -9.93 -15.70
CA HIS A 1010 15.48 -10.71 -15.07
C HIS A 1010 15.84 -12.20 -14.97
N GLN A 1011 16.28 -12.78 -16.08
CA GLN A 1011 16.69 -14.20 -16.13
C GLN A 1011 17.98 -14.45 -15.33
N CYS A 1012 18.89 -13.47 -15.31
CA CYS A 1012 20.21 -13.56 -14.70
C CYS A 1012 20.15 -13.88 -13.20
N PHE A 1013 19.19 -13.32 -12.45
CA PHE A 1013 19.07 -13.60 -11.01
C PHE A 1013 18.99 -15.11 -10.73
N VAL A 1014 18.14 -15.84 -11.43
CA VAL A 1014 17.99 -17.29 -11.21
C VAL A 1014 19.18 -18.04 -11.82
N TYR A 1015 19.66 -17.63 -12.99
CA TYR A 1015 20.80 -18.27 -13.66
C TYR A 1015 22.13 -18.11 -12.91
N LEU A 1016 22.30 -17.06 -12.11
CA LEU A 1016 23.44 -16.91 -11.20
C LEU A 1016 23.47 -18.04 -10.17
N PHE A 1017 22.37 -18.24 -9.45
CA PHE A 1017 22.28 -19.29 -8.43
C PHE A 1017 22.19 -20.71 -9.03
N ASN A 1018 21.74 -20.85 -10.29
CA ASN A 1018 21.73 -22.13 -10.99
C ASN A 1018 23.13 -22.62 -11.42
N ARG A 1019 24.22 -21.89 -11.11
CA ARG A 1019 25.61 -22.37 -11.28
C ARG A 1019 25.89 -23.66 -10.50
N HIS A 1020 25.19 -23.90 -9.38
CA HIS A 1020 25.18 -25.18 -8.65
C HIS A 1020 24.03 -26.12 -9.04
N GLY A 1021 23.20 -25.73 -10.01
CA GLY A 1021 21.99 -26.45 -10.41
C GLY A 1021 20.80 -26.06 -9.55
N GLY A 1022 19.90 -27.01 -9.29
CA GLY A 1022 18.75 -26.83 -8.40
C GLY A 1022 17.53 -26.15 -9.04
N PHE A 1023 17.68 -25.42 -10.15
CA PHE A 1023 16.56 -24.88 -10.94
C PHE A 1023 16.38 -25.57 -12.30
N ASP A 1024 17.25 -26.53 -12.63
CA ASP A 1024 17.15 -27.29 -13.87
C ASP A 1024 15.87 -28.14 -13.92
N PHE A 1025 15.34 -28.40 -15.11
CA PHE A 1025 14.28 -29.38 -15.28
C PHE A 1025 14.84 -30.78 -15.58
N GLY A 1026 16.05 -30.90 -16.13
CA GLY A 1026 16.65 -32.16 -16.55
C GLY A 1026 16.60 -33.31 -15.51
N PRO A 1027 17.00 -33.11 -14.24
CA PRO A 1027 16.89 -34.16 -13.22
C PRO A 1027 15.45 -34.58 -12.91
N LEU A 1028 14.51 -33.62 -12.89
CA LEU A 1028 13.08 -33.90 -12.68
C LEU A 1028 12.50 -34.68 -13.87
N ARG A 1029 12.90 -34.32 -15.09
CA ARG A 1029 12.53 -35.05 -16.30
C ARG A 1029 12.99 -36.50 -16.28
N LYS A 1030 14.23 -36.78 -15.83
CA LYS A 1030 14.70 -38.18 -15.72
C LYS A 1030 13.82 -39.02 -14.79
N LEU A 1031 13.33 -38.42 -13.71
CA LEU A 1031 12.35 -39.07 -12.83
C LEU A 1031 10.99 -39.23 -13.53
N PHE A 1032 10.54 -38.25 -14.28
CA PHE A 1032 9.30 -38.36 -15.06
C PHE A 1032 9.38 -39.45 -16.12
N ASP A 1033 10.50 -39.55 -16.83
CA ASP A 1033 10.77 -40.59 -17.82
C ASP A 1033 10.71 -41.99 -17.18
N SER A 1034 11.26 -42.18 -15.97
CA SER A 1034 11.20 -43.47 -15.25
C SER A 1034 9.79 -43.82 -14.75
N LEU A 1035 8.91 -42.83 -14.62
CA LEU A 1035 7.50 -43.02 -14.26
C LEU A 1035 6.57 -43.09 -15.49
N GLY A 1036 7.08 -42.87 -16.70
CA GLY A 1036 6.29 -42.80 -17.93
C GLY A 1036 5.43 -41.54 -18.04
N VAL A 1037 5.80 -40.45 -17.36
CA VAL A 1037 5.09 -39.17 -17.41
C VAL A 1037 5.49 -38.39 -18.66
N THR A 1038 4.55 -38.16 -19.56
CA THR A 1038 4.79 -37.41 -20.80
C THR A 1038 4.79 -35.89 -20.57
N LYS A 1039 5.23 -35.13 -21.57
CA LYS A 1039 5.19 -33.66 -21.53
C LYS A 1039 3.76 -33.14 -21.44
N GLU A 1040 2.84 -33.75 -22.18
CA GLU A 1040 1.42 -33.38 -22.23
C GLU A 1040 0.76 -33.67 -20.88
N GLU A 1041 1.06 -34.83 -20.27
CA GLU A 1041 0.56 -35.16 -18.93
C GLU A 1041 1.06 -34.16 -17.88
N PHE A 1042 2.35 -33.81 -17.95
CA PHE A 1042 2.94 -32.82 -17.05
C PHE A 1042 2.25 -31.46 -17.17
N CYS A 1043 2.11 -30.94 -18.40
CA CYS A 1043 1.53 -29.62 -18.64
C CYS A 1043 0.08 -29.56 -18.16
N GLU A 1044 -0.76 -30.52 -18.55
CA GLU A 1044 -2.16 -30.58 -18.12
C GLU A 1044 -2.29 -30.82 -16.62
N GLY A 1045 -1.43 -31.66 -16.03
CA GLY A 1045 -1.40 -31.90 -14.60
C GLY A 1045 -1.11 -30.64 -13.78
N VAL A 1046 -0.21 -29.79 -14.26
CA VAL A 1046 0.10 -28.48 -13.67
C VAL A 1046 -1.05 -27.50 -13.87
N LEU A 1047 -1.58 -27.37 -15.09
CA LEU A 1047 -2.68 -26.45 -15.40
C LEU A 1047 -3.96 -26.79 -14.64
N ALA A 1048 -4.24 -28.08 -14.41
CA ALA A 1048 -5.36 -28.50 -13.57
C ALA A 1048 -5.29 -27.97 -12.12
N VAL A 1049 -4.08 -27.74 -11.59
CA VAL A 1049 -3.87 -27.08 -10.30
C VAL A 1049 -4.06 -25.56 -10.43
N VAL A 1050 -3.49 -24.95 -11.48
CA VAL A 1050 -3.61 -23.50 -11.77
C VAL A 1050 -5.07 -23.06 -11.89
N ARG A 1051 -5.93 -23.85 -12.53
CA ARG A 1051 -7.37 -23.56 -12.68
C ARG A 1051 -8.11 -23.43 -11.33
N ARG A 1052 -7.54 -23.98 -10.24
CA ARG A 1052 -8.07 -23.90 -8.87
C ARG A 1052 -7.42 -22.80 -8.03
N ASP A 1053 -6.43 -22.08 -8.58
CA ASP A 1053 -5.76 -20.97 -7.90
C ASP A 1053 -6.79 -19.90 -7.49
N ASN A 1054 -6.68 -19.45 -6.25
CA ASN A 1054 -7.61 -18.50 -5.64
C ASN A 1054 -7.46 -17.07 -6.17
N LYS A 1055 -6.36 -16.75 -6.86
CA LYS A 1055 -6.10 -15.43 -7.43
C LYS A 1055 -7.13 -15.04 -8.50
N ARG A 1056 -7.73 -16.02 -9.19
CA ARG A 1056 -8.85 -15.80 -10.13
C ARG A 1056 -10.01 -15.03 -9.50
N GLY A 1057 -10.26 -15.18 -8.19
CA GLY A 1057 -11.34 -14.49 -7.49
C GLY A 1057 -11.16 -12.96 -7.36
N TYR A 1058 -10.00 -12.42 -7.73
CA TYR A 1058 -9.68 -10.99 -7.68
C TYR A 1058 -9.74 -10.27 -9.03
N CYS A 1059 -9.89 -11.02 -10.12
CA CYS A 1059 -9.95 -10.50 -11.49
C CYS A 1059 -11.21 -11.03 -12.18
N LYS A 1060 -11.81 -10.23 -13.07
CA LYS A 1060 -12.81 -10.77 -14.00
C LYS A 1060 -12.08 -11.61 -15.03
N CYS A 1061 -12.03 -12.92 -14.81
CA CYS A 1061 -11.29 -13.88 -15.61
C CYS A 1061 -12.25 -14.91 -16.21
N ASP A 1062 -12.16 -15.12 -17.53
CA ASP A 1062 -12.89 -16.17 -18.24
C ASP A 1062 -12.47 -17.57 -17.75
N ASP A 1063 -13.30 -18.59 -17.98
CA ASP A 1063 -12.99 -19.99 -17.67
C ASP A 1063 -11.92 -20.60 -18.56
N THR A 1064 -11.61 -19.95 -19.70
CA THR A 1064 -10.51 -20.35 -20.60
C THR A 1064 -9.17 -19.68 -20.27
N LYS A 1065 -9.14 -18.81 -19.24
CA LYS A 1065 -7.96 -18.02 -18.86
C LYS A 1065 -7.55 -18.28 -17.43
N SER A 1066 -6.27 -18.06 -17.17
CA SER A 1066 -5.72 -18.00 -15.82
C SER A 1066 -5.37 -16.56 -15.45
N VAL A 1067 -4.92 -16.37 -14.22
CA VAL A 1067 -4.49 -15.07 -13.70
C VAL A 1067 -3.09 -15.23 -13.13
N ASP A 1068 -2.17 -14.38 -13.58
CA ASP A 1068 -0.79 -14.38 -13.12
C ASP A 1068 -0.29 -12.97 -12.80
N GLN A 1069 0.97 -12.86 -12.41
CA GLN A 1069 1.66 -11.59 -12.23
C GLN A 1069 2.87 -11.59 -13.15
N LEU A 1070 2.98 -10.57 -14.00
CA LEU A 1070 4.03 -10.44 -15.00
C LEU A 1070 4.85 -9.17 -14.75
N VAL A 1071 6.00 -9.06 -15.41
CA VAL A 1071 6.94 -7.94 -15.30
C VAL A 1071 7.00 -7.16 -16.62
N THR A 1072 7.30 -5.86 -16.57
CA THR A 1072 7.37 -5.00 -17.77
C THR A 1072 8.58 -4.07 -17.70
N GLY A 1073 9.29 -3.95 -18.81
CA GLY A 1073 10.49 -3.12 -18.98
C GLY A 1073 11.74 -3.67 -18.30
N ARG A 1074 11.68 -4.00 -17.00
CA ARG A 1074 12.84 -4.41 -16.19
C ARG A 1074 12.47 -5.20 -14.93
N PRO A 1075 13.43 -5.89 -14.28
CA PRO A 1075 13.21 -6.43 -12.94
C PRO A 1075 12.73 -5.35 -11.97
N GLY A 1076 11.77 -5.69 -11.11
CA GLY A 1076 11.21 -4.84 -10.09
C GLY A 1076 10.10 -3.87 -10.55
N LYS A 1077 9.67 -3.98 -11.82
CA LYS A 1077 8.53 -3.23 -12.36
C LYS A 1077 7.44 -4.18 -12.86
N MET A 1078 6.38 -4.28 -12.07
CA MET A 1078 5.28 -5.22 -12.31
C MET A 1078 4.28 -4.68 -13.33
N MET A 1079 3.78 -5.57 -14.19
CA MET A 1079 2.75 -5.26 -15.17
C MET A 1079 1.42 -4.93 -14.48
N ARG A 1080 0.77 -3.86 -14.91
CA ARG A 1080 -0.50 -3.41 -14.32
C ARG A 1080 -1.67 -4.09 -15.01
N SER A 1081 -2.66 -4.49 -14.22
CA SER A 1081 -3.92 -5.02 -14.74
C SER A 1081 -4.73 -3.95 -15.46
N THR A 1082 -5.41 -4.34 -16.52
CA THR A 1082 -6.47 -3.54 -17.16
C THR A 1082 -7.76 -3.55 -16.34
N ASP A 1083 -7.97 -4.57 -15.48
CA ASP A 1083 -9.07 -4.63 -14.53
C ASP A 1083 -8.74 -3.80 -13.29
N LYS A 1084 -9.52 -2.74 -13.04
CA LYS A 1084 -9.35 -1.84 -11.88
C LYS A 1084 -9.43 -2.56 -10.52
N ASN A 1085 -10.15 -3.68 -10.44
CA ASN A 1085 -10.18 -4.49 -9.21
C ASN A 1085 -8.88 -5.26 -8.99
N ALA A 1086 -8.18 -5.62 -10.05
CA ALA A 1086 -6.93 -6.38 -10.02
C ALA A 1086 -5.68 -5.49 -10.13
N GLU A 1087 -5.83 -4.22 -10.55
CA GLU A 1087 -4.74 -3.28 -10.82
C GLU A 1087 -3.77 -3.09 -9.64
N LEU A 1088 -4.29 -2.93 -8.41
CA LEU A 1088 -3.46 -2.78 -7.20
C LEU A 1088 -2.79 -4.08 -6.73
N ARG A 1089 -3.13 -5.21 -7.36
CA ARG A 1089 -2.61 -6.55 -7.07
C ARG A 1089 -1.65 -7.04 -8.15
N TYR A 1090 -1.48 -6.27 -9.22
CA TYR A 1090 -0.67 -6.63 -10.39
C TYR A 1090 -1.09 -7.96 -11.05
N LEU A 1091 -2.36 -8.35 -10.86
CA LEU A 1091 -2.92 -9.57 -11.43
C LEU A 1091 -3.39 -9.31 -12.85
N VAL A 1092 -2.81 -10.01 -13.82
CA VAL A 1092 -3.13 -9.91 -15.25
C VAL A 1092 -3.74 -11.22 -15.73
N GLU A 1093 -4.67 -11.14 -16.69
CA GLU A 1093 -5.18 -12.33 -17.36
C GLU A 1093 -4.10 -12.92 -18.27
N VAL A 1094 -3.99 -14.24 -18.27
CA VAL A 1094 -3.01 -15.00 -19.04
C VAL A 1094 -3.74 -16.13 -19.76
N GLU A 1095 -3.47 -16.30 -21.05
CA GLU A 1095 -3.98 -17.43 -21.81
C GLU A 1095 -3.28 -18.72 -21.35
N GLU A 1096 -4.04 -19.81 -21.16
CA GLU A 1096 -3.44 -21.10 -20.74
C GLU A 1096 -2.40 -21.61 -21.74
N GLU A 1097 -2.56 -21.31 -23.03
CA GLU A 1097 -1.58 -21.67 -24.08
C GLU A 1097 -0.18 -21.07 -23.82
N TRP A 1098 -0.09 -19.87 -23.24
CA TRP A 1098 1.20 -19.26 -22.92
C TRP A 1098 1.90 -20.01 -21.79
N GLN A 1099 1.11 -20.42 -20.79
CA GLN A 1099 1.58 -21.21 -19.65
C GLN A 1099 2.00 -22.63 -20.09
N GLU A 1100 1.20 -23.27 -20.93
CA GLU A 1100 1.53 -24.57 -21.53
C GLU A 1100 2.84 -24.50 -22.31
N ARG A 1101 3.03 -23.46 -23.13
CA ARG A 1101 4.26 -23.28 -23.92
C ARG A 1101 5.50 -23.16 -23.04
N VAL A 1102 5.49 -22.33 -22.00
CA VAL A 1102 6.66 -22.17 -21.12
C VAL A 1102 6.94 -23.43 -20.28
N LEU A 1103 5.90 -24.17 -19.87
CA LEU A 1103 6.04 -25.48 -19.22
C LEU A 1103 6.66 -26.51 -20.18
N GLY A 1104 6.23 -26.54 -21.44
CA GLY A 1104 6.80 -27.41 -22.48
C GLY A 1104 8.27 -27.09 -22.75
N MET A 1105 8.62 -25.80 -22.84
CA MET A 1105 10.01 -25.34 -22.96
C MET A 1105 10.85 -25.75 -21.75
N ALA A 1106 10.30 -25.66 -20.54
CA ALA A 1106 10.96 -26.14 -19.33
C ALA A 1106 11.20 -27.65 -19.37
N TYR A 1107 10.20 -28.44 -19.76
CA TYR A 1107 10.33 -29.88 -19.95
C TYR A 1107 11.45 -30.24 -20.94
N ASP A 1108 11.66 -29.43 -21.97
CA ASP A 1108 12.75 -29.60 -22.93
C ASP A 1108 14.13 -29.11 -22.46
N GLY A 1109 14.21 -28.55 -21.25
CA GLY A 1109 15.45 -28.03 -20.67
C GLY A 1109 15.89 -26.69 -21.27
N ALA A 1110 14.97 -25.92 -21.85
CA ALA A 1110 15.27 -24.62 -22.46
C ALA A 1110 15.77 -23.57 -21.44
N PHE A 1111 15.43 -23.77 -20.17
CA PHE A 1111 15.82 -22.92 -19.04
C PHE A 1111 16.96 -23.52 -18.19
N ASP A 1112 17.51 -24.69 -18.55
CA ASP A 1112 18.63 -25.33 -17.85
C ASP A 1112 19.95 -24.61 -18.19
N LYS A 1113 20.07 -23.37 -17.72
CA LYS A 1113 21.15 -22.43 -18.06
C LYS A 1113 21.75 -21.80 -16.82
N VAL A 1114 22.95 -21.26 -16.98
CA VAL A 1114 23.66 -20.50 -15.94
C VAL A 1114 24.16 -19.17 -16.50
N ALA A 1115 24.37 -18.21 -15.62
CA ALA A 1115 24.91 -16.90 -15.97
C ALA A 1115 26.43 -16.88 -15.86
N ASP A 1116 27.06 -16.25 -16.83
CA ASP A 1116 28.52 -16.11 -16.94
C ASP A 1116 28.87 -14.80 -17.65
N LEU A 1117 30.10 -14.30 -17.46
CA LEU A 1117 30.63 -13.18 -18.23
C LEU A 1117 31.64 -13.71 -19.23
N ASP A 1118 31.46 -13.38 -20.52
CA ASP A 1118 32.43 -13.75 -21.56
C ASP A 1118 33.77 -13.02 -21.39
N THR A 1119 34.76 -13.33 -22.23
CA THR A 1119 36.11 -12.72 -22.16
C THR A 1119 36.13 -11.20 -22.38
N LYS A 1120 35.02 -10.60 -22.80
CA LYS A 1120 34.85 -9.15 -22.97
C LYS A 1120 34.00 -8.53 -21.84
N GLY A 1121 33.67 -9.29 -20.80
CA GLY A 1121 32.83 -8.85 -19.69
C GLY A 1121 31.35 -8.76 -20.03
N LYS A 1122 30.88 -9.39 -21.11
CA LYS A 1122 29.47 -9.38 -21.50
C LYS A 1122 28.71 -10.54 -20.87
N LEU A 1123 27.54 -10.26 -20.30
CA LEU A 1123 26.63 -11.29 -19.79
C LEU A 1123 26.20 -12.25 -20.89
N VAL A 1124 26.42 -13.54 -20.65
CA VAL A 1124 26.00 -14.65 -21.50
C VAL A 1124 25.31 -15.74 -20.67
N PHE A 1125 24.42 -16.50 -21.32
CA PHE A 1125 23.78 -17.66 -20.70
C PHE A 1125 24.26 -18.95 -21.33
N VAL A 1126 24.87 -19.82 -20.53
CA VAL A 1126 25.45 -21.08 -20.97
C VAL A 1126 24.54 -22.23 -20.57
N ASN A 1127 24.28 -23.17 -21.49
CA ASN A 1127 23.44 -24.32 -21.17
C ASN A 1127 24.20 -25.32 -20.27
N ARG A 1128 23.57 -25.79 -19.18
CA ARG A 1128 24.22 -26.72 -18.25
C ARG A 1128 24.61 -28.06 -18.88
N LYS A 1129 23.90 -28.50 -19.91
CA LYS A 1129 24.25 -29.71 -20.67
C LYS A 1129 25.57 -29.54 -21.42
N GLU A 1130 25.93 -28.34 -21.85
CA GLU A 1130 27.21 -28.05 -22.50
C GLU A 1130 28.36 -28.05 -21.50
N LEU A 1131 28.13 -27.49 -20.30
CA LEU A 1131 29.07 -27.51 -19.18
C LEU A 1131 29.33 -28.94 -18.70
N ALA A 1132 28.28 -29.72 -18.47
CA ALA A 1132 28.39 -31.12 -18.04
C ALA A 1132 29.12 -32.02 -19.06
N LYS A 1133 29.14 -31.63 -20.34
CA LYS A 1133 29.87 -32.34 -21.41
C LYS A 1133 31.28 -31.80 -21.64
N GLY A 1134 31.73 -30.81 -20.87
CA GLY A 1134 33.01 -30.13 -21.07
C GLY A 1134 33.14 -29.39 -22.41
N LYS A 1135 32.03 -29.12 -23.11
CA LYS A 1135 32.04 -28.43 -24.41
C LYS A 1135 32.23 -26.92 -24.28
N LYS A 1136 31.91 -26.38 -23.10
CA LYS A 1136 32.14 -25.00 -22.68
C LYS A 1136 32.61 -25.00 -21.23
N SER A 1137 33.31 -23.94 -20.85
CA SER A 1137 33.70 -23.64 -19.47
C SER A 1137 33.16 -22.28 -19.08
N LEU A 1138 32.97 -22.06 -17.78
CA LEU A 1138 32.67 -20.74 -17.24
C LEU A 1138 33.94 -19.91 -17.22
N THR A 1139 33.86 -18.67 -17.68
CA THR A 1139 35.00 -17.75 -17.78
C THR A 1139 35.11 -16.80 -16.61
N SER A 1140 34.04 -16.61 -15.84
CA SER A 1140 34.04 -15.74 -14.65
C SER A 1140 33.65 -16.52 -13.39
N SER A 1141 33.96 -15.97 -12.21
CA SER A 1141 33.47 -16.44 -10.92
C SER A 1141 31.99 -16.11 -10.73
N SER A 1142 31.33 -16.69 -9.71
CA SER A 1142 29.97 -16.28 -9.35
C SER A 1142 29.95 -14.85 -8.80
N ASP A 1143 31.00 -14.45 -8.05
CA ASP A 1143 31.13 -13.10 -7.51
C ASP A 1143 31.25 -12.06 -8.62
N ASP A 1144 31.99 -12.35 -9.69
CA ASP A 1144 32.11 -11.45 -10.86
C ASP A 1144 30.74 -11.20 -11.51
N VAL A 1145 29.92 -12.25 -11.65
CA VAL A 1145 28.55 -12.14 -12.20
C VAL A 1145 27.64 -11.40 -11.21
N GLY A 1146 27.80 -11.65 -9.91
CA GLY A 1146 27.07 -10.98 -8.84
C GLY A 1146 27.34 -9.47 -8.79
N GLU A 1147 28.61 -9.08 -8.93
CA GLU A 1147 29.04 -7.69 -9.01
C GLU A 1147 28.51 -7.00 -10.28
N PHE A 1148 28.67 -7.64 -11.44
CA PHE A 1148 28.07 -7.16 -12.69
C PHE A 1148 26.55 -6.93 -12.55
N LEU A 1149 25.84 -7.87 -11.93
CA LEU A 1149 24.40 -7.78 -11.76
C LEU A 1149 24.01 -6.66 -10.78
N HIS A 1150 24.78 -6.47 -9.71
CA HIS A 1150 24.59 -5.36 -8.77
C HIS A 1150 24.76 -3.99 -9.46
N GLU A 1151 25.83 -3.83 -10.24
CA GLU A 1151 26.09 -2.59 -10.99
C GLU A 1151 25.03 -2.33 -12.06
N ALA A 1152 24.71 -3.35 -12.86
CA ALA A 1152 23.73 -3.22 -13.94
C ALA A 1152 22.33 -2.87 -13.40
N ILE A 1153 21.90 -3.48 -12.29
CA ILE A 1153 20.64 -3.13 -11.65
C ILE A 1153 20.70 -1.73 -11.05
N SER A 1154 21.79 -1.35 -10.38
CA SER A 1154 21.93 0.00 -9.81
C SER A 1154 21.85 1.08 -10.90
N ALA A 1155 22.52 0.88 -12.04
CA ALA A 1155 22.43 1.75 -13.21
C ALA A 1155 20.99 1.88 -13.74
N VAL A 1156 20.26 0.75 -13.79
CA VAL A 1156 18.86 0.71 -14.24
C VAL A 1156 17.90 1.49 -13.33
N TYR A 1157 18.27 1.70 -12.06
CA TYR A 1157 17.54 2.50 -11.08
C TYR A 1157 18.14 3.91 -10.87
N GLY A 1158 19.23 4.23 -11.55
CA GLY A 1158 19.94 5.51 -11.43
C GLY A 1158 20.60 5.71 -10.06
N VAL A 1159 21.11 4.65 -9.45
CA VAL A 1159 21.81 4.64 -8.15
C VAL A 1159 23.32 4.51 -8.33
#